data_AF-A0A396IEL6-F1
#
_entry.id   AF-A0A396IEL6-F1
#
_cell.length_a   1.000
_cell.length_b   1.000
_cell.length_c   1.000
_cell.angle_alpha   90.00
_cell.angle_beta   90.00
_cell.angle_gamma   90.00
#
_symmetry.space_group_name_H-M   'P 1'
#
loop_
_entity.id
_entity.type
_entity.pdbx_description
1 polymer ?
#
loop_
_entity_poly.entity_id
_entity_poly.type
_entity_poly.pdbx_seq_one_letter_code
_entity_poly.pdbx_strand_id
1 'polypeptide(L)'
;MEPVERLTHIITIMEDVIKNERLETYFLGMWVRSLESELRNADPRSRRFERIRKSLASSQEVMLFCWRQIDHFINMRNYVIVQAVLRNHPLPVLDHAPIRMTELAYAVTIAPESETSREEFVKKKRITGEEMFLPPPEIAIGIDIGTGPRCVAVWNDSKVELFSNTENENIMKSAEIIKDDGSSIGVISASEVTLSQNQEHDMLYEATIYNMRRLIGRIDVDPIVQENKKFPFLLHTLYIGGCPFIAAPKNIALKFTAAEQVLVVYLGQLRVLAETQLERPVSKVVLMVPVSFSRIQLARTQYVCAKAGLYDLKLMPQPTAVALLYAQQQMLASFSCEDMDSESNKVALIFNMDFGYCDVAVTVATAEGECRMKALAGSSIGGEDLLVNMIRYLLPDSENIFKKHIDGDEENKSMSLLRVAILEAIQRLSSQTSVEFDLDLGDGLKICKVVKREEFEDVNKEVFEKCERLIIQSLQDADIKVDDINDVIIVGGCWNIPKVKDLVTKICKGKELYKGMNPLEAALCGAAVAGAVAAGIVDPKLGLMTSHVTPFSVGIQANGIHFVPVIPRNTSMPTTRVMDFTTIHDNQTEALILVYEGEGQKAEENHLLGYLKIMGIPAAPRGVPEINVRMNIDCENGLRVGAAVYMPGSDQPAIPAMEARMPMSMTDDGYAEALNRTYGDTKDLVTLVKME
;
A
#
# COMPACT_ATOMS: atom_id res chain seq x y z
N MET A 1 -34.49 23.53 -19.50
CA MET A 1 -34.93 23.11 -18.17
C MET A 1 -34.55 24.18 -17.18
N GLU A 2 -35.56 24.82 -16.62
CA GLU A 2 -35.40 25.84 -15.58
C GLU A 2 -34.72 25.23 -14.34
N PRO A 3 -34.01 26.04 -13.53
CA PRO A 3 -33.36 25.60 -12.29
C PRO A 3 -34.30 24.83 -11.35
N VAL A 4 -35.59 25.16 -11.39
CA VAL A 4 -36.65 24.53 -10.58
C VAL A 4 -36.97 23.10 -11.05
N GLU A 5 -36.95 22.83 -12.35
CA GLU A 5 -37.20 21.47 -12.88
C GLU A 5 -36.05 20.51 -12.55
N ARG A 6 -34.80 20.98 -12.55
CA ARG A 6 -33.64 20.17 -12.13
C ARG A 6 -33.67 19.88 -10.63
N LEU A 7 -34.06 20.85 -9.81
CA LEU A 7 -34.28 20.66 -8.38
C LEU A 7 -35.39 19.65 -8.13
N THR A 8 -36.48 19.72 -8.88
CA THR A 8 -37.62 18.79 -8.71
C THR A 8 -37.24 17.36 -9.12
N HIS A 9 -36.46 17.18 -10.19
CA HIS A 9 -35.97 15.87 -10.63
C HIS A 9 -34.95 15.25 -9.65
N ILE A 10 -34.04 16.07 -9.11
CA ILE A 10 -33.10 15.67 -8.06
C ILE A 10 -33.85 15.32 -6.76
N ILE A 11 -34.87 16.09 -6.39
CA ILE A 11 -35.71 15.80 -5.22
C ILE A 11 -36.46 14.47 -5.42
N THR A 12 -36.95 14.17 -6.62
CA THR A 12 -37.69 12.93 -6.88
C THR A 12 -36.76 11.70 -6.84
N ILE A 13 -35.55 11.80 -7.41
CA ILE A 13 -34.53 10.74 -7.33
C ILE A 13 -34.07 10.53 -5.87
N MET A 14 -33.89 11.62 -5.11
CA MET A 14 -33.52 11.55 -3.70
C MET A 14 -34.66 11.02 -2.82
N GLU A 15 -35.93 11.32 -3.13
CA GLU A 15 -37.09 10.74 -2.46
C GLU A 15 -37.22 9.22 -2.70
N ASP A 16 -36.86 8.73 -3.89
CA ASP A 16 -36.85 7.29 -4.20
C ASP A 16 -35.70 6.55 -3.50
N VAL A 17 -34.51 7.16 -3.40
CA VAL A 17 -33.39 6.61 -2.61
C VAL A 17 -33.74 6.58 -1.11
N ILE A 18 -34.33 7.65 -0.58
CA ILE A 18 -34.77 7.73 0.83
C ILE A 18 -35.93 6.77 1.11
N LYS A 19 -36.85 6.53 0.16
CA LYS A 19 -37.94 5.54 0.32
C LYS A 19 -37.40 4.11 0.32
N ASN A 20 -36.39 3.79 -0.50
CA ASN A 20 -35.77 2.46 -0.53
C ASN A 20 -34.95 2.17 0.74
N GLU A 21 -34.19 3.13 1.27
CA GLU A 21 -33.46 2.95 2.56
C GLU A 21 -34.40 2.98 3.78
N ARG A 22 -35.53 3.70 3.69
CA ARG A 22 -36.60 3.62 4.70
C ARG A 22 -37.32 2.28 4.70
N LEU A 23 -37.43 1.59 3.56
CA LEU A 23 -38.05 0.26 3.51
C LEU A 23 -37.24 -0.75 4.35
N GLU A 24 -35.91 -0.75 4.25
CA GLU A 24 -35.04 -1.65 5.03
C GLU A 24 -35.08 -1.36 6.54
N THR A 25 -35.08 -0.09 6.93
CA THR A 25 -35.26 0.31 8.35
C THR A 25 -36.69 0.06 8.86
N TYR A 26 -37.71 0.08 7.99
CA TYR A 26 -39.09 -0.27 8.32
C TYR A 26 -39.26 -1.78 8.57
N PHE A 27 -38.65 -2.63 7.72
CA PHE A 27 -38.63 -4.09 7.92
C PHE A 27 -37.87 -4.48 9.18
N LEU A 28 -36.73 -3.86 9.44
CA LEU A 28 -35.95 -4.07 10.67
C LEU A 28 -36.74 -3.61 11.91
N GLY A 29 -37.44 -2.48 11.83
CA GLY A 29 -38.31 -1.97 12.90
C GLY A 29 -39.58 -2.81 13.14
N MET A 30 -40.12 -3.48 12.11
CA MET A 30 -41.20 -4.47 12.28
C MET A 30 -40.69 -5.75 12.94
N TRP A 31 -39.50 -6.21 12.56
CA TRP A 31 -38.87 -7.40 13.11
C TRP A 31 -38.50 -7.23 14.60
N VAL A 32 -37.95 -6.06 14.98
CA VAL A 32 -37.67 -5.71 16.38
C VAL A 32 -38.96 -5.67 17.22
N ARG A 33 -40.04 -5.07 16.71
CA ARG A 33 -41.34 -5.05 17.40
C ARG A 33 -41.96 -6.44 17.56
N SER A 34 -41.74 -7.33 16.58
CA SER A 34 -42.13 -8.74 16.67
C SER A 34 -41.36 -9.46 17.78
N LEU A 35 -40.03 -9.26 17.85
CA LEU A 35 -39.18 -9.85 18.88
C LEU A 35 -39.53 -9.32 20.29
N GLU A 36 -39.83 -8.03 20.44
CA GLU A 36 -40.28 -7.47 21.72
C GLU A 36 -41.63 -8.04 22.17
N SER A 37 -42.53 -8.28 21.22
CA SER A 37 -43.82 -8.92 21.50
C SER A 37 -43.66 -10.40 21.91
N GLU A 38 -42.75 -11.14 21.27
CA GLU A 38 -42.43 -12.51 21.68
C GLU A 38 -41.74 -12.56 23.04
N LEU A 39 -40.84 -11.62 23.34
CA LEU A 39 -40.16 -11.53 24.63
C LEU A 39 -41.15 -11.27 25.77
N ARG A 40 -42.14 -10.38 25.55
CA ARG A 40 -43.20 -10.07 26.54
C ARG A 40 -44.05 -11.28 26.91
N ASN A 41 -44.19 -12.25 26.01
CA ASN A 41 -45.02 -13.44 26.21
C ASN A 41 -44.22 -14.70 26.58
N ALA A 42 -42.88 -14.60 26.64
CA ALA A 42 -42.01 -15.74 26.94
C ALA A 42 -41.73 -15.85 28.46
N ASP A 43 -41.69 -17.08 28.97
CA ASP A 43 -41.33 -17.34 30.37
C ASP A 43 -39.88 -16.87 30.63
N PRO A 44 -39.65 -15.95 31.59
CA PRO A 44 -38.34 -15.39 31.91
C PRO A 44 -37.27 -16.41 32.31
N ARG A 45 -37.65 -17.63 32.69
CA ARG A 45 -36.72 -18.71 33.06
C ARG A 45 -36.39 -19.65 31.89
N SER A 46 -36.98 -19.43 30.72
CA SER A 46 -36.79 -20.29 29.55
C SER A 46 -35.53 -19.93 28.75
N ARG A 47 -34.84 -20.94 28.20
CA ARG A 47 -33.73 -20.73 27.25
C ARG A 47 -34.17 -19.97 25.98
N ARG A 48 -35.46 -19.96 25.66
CA ARG A 48 -36.04 -19.21 24.54
C ARG A 48 -36.08 -17.71 24.85
N PHE A 49 -36.44 -17.32 26.08
CA PHE A 49 -36.41 -15.93 26.52
C PHE A 49 -35.01 -15.32 26.42
N GLU A 50 -33.98 -16.04 26.88
CA GLU A 50 -32.60 -15.54 26.83
C GLU A 50 -32.07 -15.41 25.40
N ARG A 51 -32.49 -16.29 24.48
CA ARG A 51 -32.14 -16.20 23.06
C ARG A 51 -32.80 -15.00 22.39
N ILE A 52 -34.09 -14.77 22.62
CA ILE A 52 -34.83 -13.62 22.08
C ILE A 52 -34.26 -12.31 22.65
N ARG A 53 -33.91 -12.28 23.93
CA ARG A 53 -33.30 -11.13 24.61
C ARG A 53 -31.95 -10.73 23.99
N LYS A 54 -31.05 -11.70 23.73
CA LYS A 54 -29.77 -11.44 23.06
C LYS A 54 -29.93 -10.98 21.60
N SER A 55 -30.88 -11.57 20.88
CA SER A 55 -31.20 -11.16 19.50
C SER A 55 -31.79 -9.75 19.43
N LEU A 56 -32.57 -9.34 20.44
CA LEU A 56 -33.14 -8.00 20.52
C LEU A 56 -32.07 -6.94 20.82
N ALA A 57 -31.13 -7.23 21.73
CA ALA A 57 -30.04 -6.32 22.08
C ALA A 57 -29.12 -6.01 20.88
N SER A 58 -28.70 -7.05 20.15
CA SER A 58 -27.89 -6.89 18.93
C SER A 58 -28.64 -6.11 17.82
N SER A 59 -29.95 -6.34 17.67
CA SER A 59 -30.76 -5.63 16.67
C SER A 59 -30.99 -4.16 17.01
N GLN A 60 -31.11 -3.81 18.29
CA GLN A 60 -31.23 -2.42 18.75
C GLN A 60 -29.92 -1.63 18.58
N GLU A 61 -28.75 -2.28 18.69
CA GLU A 61 -27.45 -1.66 18.42
C GLU A 61 -27.22 -1.37 16.94
N VAL A 62 -27.62 -2.30 16.05
CA VAL A 62 -27.59 -2.07 14.59
C VAL A 62 -28.52 -0.90 14.21
N MET A 63 -29.71 -0.83 14.82
CA MET A 63 -30.62 0.31 14.65
C MET A 63 -29.99 1.63 15.13
N LEU A 64 -29.33 1.64 16.29
CA LEU A 64 -28.65 2.83 16.81
C LEU A 64 -27.48 3.27 15.91
N PHE A 65 -26.75 2.31 15.33
CA PHE A 65 -25.66 2.57 14.40
C PHE A 65 -26.17 3.20 13.09
N CYS A 66 -27.20 2.60 12.47
CA CYS A 66 -27.85 3.16 11.27
C CYS A 66 -28.43 4.55 11.56
N TRP A 67 -29.04 4.75 12.73
CA TRP A 67 -29.59 6.04 13.14
C TRP A 67 -28.49 7.09 13.33
N ARG A 68 -27.34 6.75 13.92
CA ARG A 68 -26.19 7.66 14.06
C ARG A 68 -25.56 8.03 12.72
N GLN A 69 -25.53 7.12 11.75
CA GLN A 69 -25.05 7.42 10.39
C GLN A 69 -25.99 8.39 9.66
N ILE A 70 -27.31 8.18 9.79
CA ILE A 70 -28.33 9.09 9.25
C ILE A 70 -28.25 10.46 9.93
N ASP A 71 -28.07 10.50 11.25
CA ASP A 71 -27.97 11.75 12.02
C ASP A 71 -26.68 12.52 11.70
N HIS A 72 -25.57 11.82 11.41
CA HIS A 72 -24.32 12.43 10.93
C HIS A 72 -24.50 13.05 9.54
N PHE A 73 -25.25 12.40 8.65
CA PHE A 73 -25.60 12.90 7.32
C PHE A 73 -26.54 14.13 7.38
N ILE A 74 -27.50 14.12 8.30
CA ILE A 74 -28.43 15.25 8.54
C ILE A 74 -27.71 16.44 9.20
N ASN A 75 -26.76 16.21 10.10
CA ASN A 75 -26.02 17.28 10.77
C ASN A 75 -25.01 17.98 9.85
N MET A 76 -24.38 17.27 8.89
CA MET A 76 -23.62 17.91 7.82
C MET A 76 -24.50 18.81 6.93
N ARG A 77 -25.76 18.43 6.70
CA ARG A 77 -26.74 19.18 5.89
C ARG A 77 -27.10 20.55 6.49
N ASN A 78 -27.27 20.62 7.82
CA ASN A 78 -27.68 21.86 8.49
C ASN A 78 -26.55 22.90 8.53
N TYR A 79 -25.28 22.46 8.56
CA TYR A 79 -24.13 23.36 8.60
C TYR A 79 -23.93 24.12 7.28
N VAL A 80 -24.15 23.45 6.14
CA VAL A 80 -24.01 24.04 4.79
C VAL A 80 -25.14 25.03 4.47
N ILE A 81 -26.38 24.72 4.87
CA ILE A 81 -27.55 25.57 4.64
C ILE A 81 -27.51 26.84 5.51
N VAL A 82 -27.04 26.73 6.77
CA VAL A 82 -26.93 27.88 7.69
C VAL A 82 -25.82 28.85 7.26
N GLN A 83 -24.71 28.38 6.68
CA GLN A 83 -23.64 29.24 6.16
C GLN A 83 -24.06 30.03 4.91
N ALA A 84 -24.94 29.48 4.07
CA ALA A 84 -25.46 30.16 2.88
C ALA A 84 -26.47 31.28 3.22
N VAL A 85 -27.21 31.14 4.34
CA VAL A 85 -28.23 32.11 4.77
C VAL A 85 -27.63 33.25 5.62
N LEU A 86 -26.49 33.03 6.29
CA LEU A 86 -25.87 34.02 7.18
C LEU A 86 -24.96 35.05 6.48
N ARG A 87 -24.64 34.90 5.18
CA ARG A 87 -23.85 35.88 4.41
C ARG A 87 -24.70 36.54 3.32
N ASN A 88 -25.49 37.54 3.71
CA ASN A 88 -26.28 38.39 2.81
C ASN A 88 -25.40 39.30 1.92
N HIS A 89 -24.83 38.80 0.81
CA HIS A 89 -24.38 39.62 -0.34
C HIS A 89 -24.33 38.81 -1.65
N PRO A 90 -24.52 39.47 -2.83
CA PRO A 90 -24.69 38.81 -4.12
C PRO A 90 -23.37 38.30 -4.69
N LEU A 91 -23.43 37.15 -5.38
CA LEU A 91 -22.31 36.47 -6.04
C LEU A 91 -21.58 37.40 -7.05
N PRO A 92 -20.24 37.58 -6.95
CA PRO A 92 -19.44 38.00 -8.08
C PRO A 92 -19.05 36.79 -8.93
N VAL A 93 -19.20 36.94 -10.24
CA VAL A 93 -18.62 36.06 -11.28
C VAL A 93 -17.10 36.06 -11.11
N LEU A 94 -16.49 34.88 -10.97
CA LEU A 94 -15.05 34.68 -10.98
C LEU A 94 -14.69 33.66 -12.05
N ASP A 95 -14.10 34.16 -13.14
CA ASP A 95 -13.35 33.42 -14.13
C ASP A 95 -12.05 32.85 -13.53
N HIS A 96 -11.66 31.66 -14.02
CA HIS A 96 -10.34 31.02 -13.91
C HIS A 96 -9.70 30.82 -12.50
N ALA A 97 -9.95 29.63 -11.92
CA ALA A 97 -9.06 28.77 -11.11
C ALA A 97 -9.86 28.04 -10.00
N PRO A 98 -9.72 26.72 -9.80
CA PRO A 98 -10.33 26.06 -8.65
C PRO A 98 -9.48 26.34 -7.41
N ILE A 99 -9.89 27.33 -6.61
CA ILE A 99 -9.40 27.52 -5.25
C ILE A 99 -10.00 26.41 -4.37
N ARG A 100 -9.11 25.66 -3.72
CA ARG A 100 -9.37 24.51 -2.86
C ARG A 100 -10.24 24.88 -1.64
N MET A 101 -11.45 24.32 -1.54
CA MET A 101 -12.25 24.31 -0.30
C MET A 101 -11.99 23.04 0.53
N THR A 102 -10.71 22.78 0.84
CA THR A 102 -10.30 21.81 1.88
C THR A 102 -9.28 22.39 2.85
N GLU A 103 -8.75 23.58 2.60
CA GLU A 103 -7.72 24.21 3.46
C GLU A 103 -8.29 24.99 4.67
N LEU A 104 -9.60 24.97 4.93
CA LEU A 104 -10.19 25.71 6.06
C LEU A 104 -11.05 24.89 7.04
N ALA A 105 -11.24 23.58 6.82
CA ALA A 105 -12.08 22.74 7.68
C ALA A 105 -11.33 21.70 8.53
N TYR A 106 -9.99 21.68 8.49
CA TYR A 106 -9.18 20.71 9.26
C TYR A 106 -8.09 21.35 10.13
N ALA A 107 -8.18 22.66 10.37
CA ALA A 107 -7.25 23.40 11.23
C ALA A 107 -7.73 23.57 12.69
N VAL A 108 -8.86 22.96 13.09
CA VAL A 108 -9.40 23.11 14.46
C VAL A 108 -9.83 21.76 15.01
N THR A 109 -8.89 20.82 15.14
CA THR A 109 -8.90 19.80 16.21
C THR A 109 -7.54 19.13 16.25
N ILE A 110 -6.81 19.38 17.35
CA ILE A 110 -5.42 18.97 17.62
C ILE A 110 -4.38 19.79 16.85
N ALA A 111 -4.25 21.07 17.22
CA ALA A 111 -2.95 21.74 17.13
C ALA A 111 -2.02 21.08 18.18
N PRO A 112 -0.81 20.63 17.82
CA PRO A 112 0.19 20.30 18.82
C PRO A 112 0.61 21.59 19.54
N GLU A 113 0.73 21.55 20.87
CA GLU A 113 1.28 22.63 21.71
C GLU A 113 2.80 22.88 21.46
N SER A 114 3.24 22.90 20.20
CA SER A 114 4.65 23.05 19.80
C SER A 114 4.92 24.23 18.87
N GLU A 115 3.90 25.01 18.46
CA GLU A 115 4.15 26.24 17.70
C GLU A 115 4.61 27.42 18.57
N THR A 116 4.28 27.42 19.87
CA THR A 116 4.73 28.42 20.85
C THR A 116 6.22 28.34 21.14
N SER A 117 6.83 27.14 21.08
CA SER A 117 8.27 26.99 21.32
C SER A 117 9.11 27.50 20.15
N ARG A 118 8.61 27.41 18.91
CA ARG A 118 9.30 27.88 17.69
C ARG A 118 9.32 29.41 17.59
N GLU A 119 8.22 30.08 17.94
CA GLU A 119 8.17 31.54 17.96
C GLU A 119 9.00 32.16 19.10
N GLU A 120 9.07 31.51 20.27
CA GLU A 120 9.95 31.95 21.36
C GLU A 120 11.43 31.72 21.05
N PHE A 121 11.78 30.62 20.36
CA PHE A 121 13.16 30.37 19.93
C PHE A 121 13.64 31.40 18.88
N VAL A 122 12.76 31.77 17.94
CA VAL A 122 13.05 32.79 16.91
C VAL A 122 13.07 34.21 17.50
N LYS A 123 12.24 34.50 18.51
CA LYS A 123 12.28 35.80 19.22
C LYS A 123 13.54 35.95 20.09
N LYS A 124 14.03 34.89 20.73
CA LYS A 124 15.27 34.94 21.53
C LYS A 124 16.53 35.17 20.68
N LYS A 125 16.57 34.66 19.43
CA LYS A 125 17.71 34.85 18.51
C LYS A 125 17.79 36.23 17.86
N ARG A 126 16.74 37.07 17.93
CA ARG A 126 16.75 38.43 17.35
C ARG A 126 17.42 39.50 18.23
N ILE A 127 17.87 39.15 19.45
CA ILE A 127 18.47 40.12 20.39
C ILE A 127 20.00 40.08 20.37
N THR A 128 20.62 39.09 19.72
CA THR A 128 22.09 38.99 19.60
C THR A 128 22.44 38.93 18.12
N GLY A 129 23.14 39.95 17.62
CA GLY A 129 23.56 40.06 16.22
C GLY A 129 24.62 39.02 15.84
N GLU A 130 24.21 37.77 15.72
CA GLU A 130 24.99 36.69 15.14
C GLU A 130 24.61 36.52 13.67
N GLU A 131 25.62 36.26 12.84
CA GLU A 131 25.51 36.02 11.41
C GLU A 131 24.43 34.99 11.09
N MET A 132 23.69 35.25 10.02
CA MET A 132 22.54 34.46 9.58
C MET A 132 23.03 33.12 9.01
N PHE A 133 23.34 32.16 9.89
CA PHE A 133 23.53 30.76 9.50
C PHE A 133 22.25 30.29 8.82
N LEU A 134 22.36 29.82 7.57
CA LEU A 134 21.31 29.02 6.93
C LEU A 134 20.88 27.94 7.94
N PRO A 135 19.57 27.69 8.11
CA PRO A 135 19.14 26.57 8.93
C PRO A 135 19.85 25.32 8.40
N PRO A 136 20.38 24.45 9.27
CA PRO A 136 20.99 23.21 8.82
C PRO A 136 19.98 22.46 7.94
N PRO A 137 20.43 21.81 6.84
CA PRO A 137 19.55 21.09 5.95
C PRO A 137 18.68 20.13 6.76
N GLU A 138 17.37 20.10 6.47
CA GLU A 138 16.45 19.21 7.15
C GLU A 138 16.90 17.77 6.94
N ILE A 139 17.07 17.02 8.04
CA ILE A 139 17.49 15.63 7.96
C ILE A 139 16.35 14.77 7.44
N ALA A 140 16.68 13.91 6.49
CA ALA A 140 15.83 12.85 5.99
C ALA A 140 16.21 11.51 6.63
N ILE A 141 15.21 10.77 7.12
CA ILE A 141 15.38 9.39 7.58
C ILE A 141 14.89 8.40 6.52
N GLY A 142 15.58 7.27 6.38
CA GLY A 142 15.10 6.11 5.64
C GLY A 142 14.30 5.20 6.57
N ILE A 143 13.14 4.71 6.13
CA ILE A 143 12.31 3.76 6.89
C ILE A 143 12.00 2.51 6.05
N ASP A 144 12.10 1.34 6.68
CA ASP A 144 11.49 0.09 6.19
C ASP A 144 10.29 -0.30 7.07
N ILE A 145 9.12 -0.48 6.46
CA ILE A 145 7.96 -1.12 7.11
C ILE A 145 8.10 -2.64 6.95
N GLY A 146 9.24 -3.17 7.39
CA GLY A 146 9.58 -4.59 7.35
C GLY A 146 9.33 -5.28 8.69
N THR A 147 9.77 -6.54 8.83
CA THR A 147 9.77 -7.28 10.10
C THR A 147 11.18 -7.46 10.69
N GLY A 148 12.16 -6.68 10.20
CA GLY A 148 13.55 -6.72 10.67
C GLY A 148 13.84 -5.83 11.90
N PRO A 149 14.81 -6.21 12.76
CA PRO A 149 15.09 -5.51 14.02
C PRO A 149 15.56 -4.05 13.85
N ARG A 150 16.08 -3.71 12.66
CA ARG A 150 16.45 -2.35 12.26
C ARG A 150 15.47 -1.85 11.22
N CYS A 151 14.87 -0.70 11.48
CA CYS A 151 13.77 -0.17 10.68
C CYS A 151 13.93 1.32 10.33
N VAL A 152 14.89 2.02 10.93
CA VAL A 152 15.20 3.42 10.64
C VAL A 152 16.69 3.59 10.37
N ALA A 153 17.05 4.38 9.37
CA ALA A 153 18.42 4.81 9.13
C ALA A 153 18.49 6.28 8.76
N VAL A 154 19.65 6.87 8.99
CA VAL A 154 19.90 8.29 8.73
C VAL A 154 21.31 8.48 8.20
N TRP A 155 21.49 9.43 7.30
CA TRP A 155 22.81 9.89 6.92
C TRP A 155 23.26 10.96 7.93
N ASN A 156 24.28 10.64 8.72
CA ASN A 156 24.84 11.52 9.72
C ASN A 156 26.37 11.49 9.62
N ASP A 157 27.00 12.67 9.63
CA ASP A 157 28.47 12.82 9.60
C ASP A 157 29.20 11.94 8.56
N SER A 158 28.73 12.00 7.30
CA SER A 158 29.29 11.28 6.16
C SER A 158 29.25 9.75 6.27
N LYS A 159 28.35 9.21 7.09
CA LYS A 159 28.09 7.79 7.29
C LYS A 159 26.59 7.53 7.45
N VAL A 160 26.21 6.27 7.25
CA VAL A 160 24.86 5.81 7.60
C VAL A 160 24.86 5.31 9.03
N GLU A 161 23.95 5.85 9.85
CA GLU A 161 23.63 5.34 11.17
C GLU A 161 22.32 4.56 11.11
N LEU A 162 22.31 3.39 11.74
CA LEU A 162 21.16 2.49 11.79
C LEU A 162 20.59 2.51 13.19
N PHE A 163 19.29 2.73 13.29
CA PHE A 163 18.58 2.73 14.55
C PHE A 163 17.81 1.43 14.70
N SER A 164 18.17 0.69 15.74
CA SER A 164 17.38 -0.45 16.19
C SER A 164 16.17 0.08 16.91
N ASN A 165 15.01 -0.50 16.60
CA ASN A 165 13.91 -0.38 17.53
C ASN A 165 14.19 -1.39 18.65
N THR A 166 14.73 -0.91 19.78
CA THR A 166 15.10 -1.75 20.93
C THR A 166 13.89 -2.37 21.63
N GLU A 167 12.69 -1.82 21.41
CA GLU A 167 11.46 -2.53 21.75
C GLU A 167 11.22 -3.71 20.78
N ASN A 168 11.72 -3.66 19.54
CA ASN A 168 11.48 -4.65 18.47
C ASN A 168 12.48 -5.80 18.33
N GLU A 169 13.50 -5.98 19.17
CA GLU A 169 14.19 -7.29 19.21
C GLU A 169 13.22 -8.45 19.52
N ASN A 170 12.02 -8.11 20.02
CA ASN A 170 10.96 -9.04 20.32
C ASN A 170 9.58 -8.67 19.71
N ILE A 171 9.44 -7.59 18.90
CA ILE A 171 8.11 -6.95 18.67
C ILE A 171 7.83 -6.53 17.22
N MET A 172 8.34 -7.25 16.23
CA MET A 172 7.76 -7.18 14.88
C MET A 172 6.65 -8.20 14.67
N LYS A 173 5.58 -7.97 15.43
CA LYS A 173 4.21 -8.36 15.14
C LYS A 173 3.45 -7.04 15.26
N SER A 174 2.95 -6.49 14.16
CA SER A 174 2.32 -5.16 14.08
C SER A 174 1.03 -5.08 14.91
N ALA A 175 1.10 -5.28 16.23
CA ALA A 175 0.00 -5.38 17.16
C ALA A 175 -0.26 -4.05 17.84
N GLU A 176 -1.48 -3.56 17.73
CA GLU A 176 -1.98 -2.51 18.61
C GLU A 176 -2.78 -3.15 19.74
N ILE A 177 -2.31 -3.01 20.98
CA ILE A 177 -3.13 -3.28 22.17
C ILE A 177 -3.64 -1.94 22.70
N ILE A 178 -4.95 -1.76 22.71
CA ILE A 178 -5.62 -0.58 23.26
C ILE A 178 -6.01 -0.89 24.71
N LYS A 179 -5.43 -0.18 25.69
CA LYS A 179 -5.77 -0.34 27.11
C LYS A 179 -7.13 0.29 27.48
N ASP A 180 -7.70 -0.18 28.59
CA ASP A 180 -9.04 0.17 29.09
C ASP A 180 -9.19 1.60 29.64
N ASP A 181 -8.11 2.26 30.02
CA ASP A 181 -8.15 3.56 30.72
C ASP A 181 -8.12 4.79 29.78
N GLY A 182 -8.12 4.58 28.47
CA GLY A 182 -8.06 5.67 27.49
C GLY A 182 -6.66 6.28 27.31
N SER A 183 -5.62 5.76 27.96
CA SER A 183 -4.22 6.01 27.60
C SER A 183 -3.77 5.05 26.51
N SER A 184 -2.83 5.48 25.67
CA SER A 184 -2.22 4.65 24.63
C SER A 184 -0.75 4.38 24.91
N ILE A 185 -0.34 3.18 24.49
CA ILE A 185 1.03 2.71 24.17
C ILE A 185 1.72 1.92 25.30
N GLY A 186 1.74 0.61 25.10
CA GLY A 186 2.77 -0.30 25.62
C GLY A 186 2.93 -1.44 24.63
N VAL A 187 4.15 -1.64 24.14
CA VAL A 187 4.56 -2.61 23.12
C VAL A 187 5.13 -3.82 23.89
N ILE A 188 4.61 -5.03 23.69
CA ILE A 188 4.93 -6.22 24.53
C ILE A 188 5.72 -7.28 23.74
N SER A 189 6.73 -7.88 24.37
CA SER A 189 7.79 -8.72 23.78
C SER A 189 7.36 -10.17 23.45
N ALA A 190 7.85 -10.76 22.35
CA ALA A 190 7.80 -12.19 22.04
C ALA A 190 8.50 -13.08 23.10
N SER A 191 9.51 -12.56 23.82
CA SER A 191 10.11 -13.27 24.97
C SER A 191 9.14 -13.43 26.15
N GLU A 192 8.19 -12.51 26.35
CA GLU A 192 7.14 -12.62 27.37
C GLU A 192 6.00 -13.57 26.94
N VAL A 193 5.82 -13.79 25.63
CA VAL A 193 4.92 -14.82 25.06
C VAL A 193 5.40 -16.24 25.37
N THR A 194 6.72 -16.42 25.56
CA THR A 194 7.33 -17.76 25.73
C THR A 194 7.64 -18.10 27.19
N LEU A 195 7.59 -17.13 28.12
CA LEU A 195 8.09 -17.30 29.50
C LEU A 195 7.06 -17.11 30.63
N SER A 196 5.75 -16.99 30.36
CA SER A 196 4.75 -16.90 31.43
C SER A 196 3.77 -18.07 31.41
N GLN A 197 4.12 -19.14 32.13
CA GLN A 197 3.16 -20.16 32.61
C GLN A 197 2.27 -19.62 33.77
N ASN A 198 2.18 -18.30 33.95
CA ASN A 198 1.46 -17.67 35.05
C ASN A 198 0.23 -16.92 34.53
N GLN A 199 -0.89 -17.16 35.22
CA GLN A 199 -2.29 -16.91 34.85
C GLN A 199 -2.73 -15.42 34.85
N GLU A 200 -1.85 -14.45 34.56
CA GLU A 200 -2.21 -13.01 34.63
C GLU A 200 -2.02 -12.23 33.31
N HIS A 201 -1.79 -12.91 32.17
CA HIS A 201 -1.68 -12.28 30.85
C HIS A 201 -2.72 -12.79 29.83
N ASP A 202 -3.97 -13.01 30.27
CA ASP A 202 -5.07 -13.46 29.39
C ASP A 202 -5.51 -12.42 28.34
N MET A 203 -5.18 -11.12 28.51
CA MET A 203 -5.61 -10.05 27.59
C MET A 203 -4.70 -9.81 26.36
N LEU A 204 -3.70 -10.65 26.12
CA LEU A 204 -2.60 -10.35 25.19
C LEU A 204 -2.68 -11.01 23.82
N TYR A 205 -3.55 -12.01 23.65
CA TYR A 205 -3.58 -12.85 22.45
C TYR A 205 -4.58 -12.37 21.39
N GLU A 206 -5.59 -11.59 21.77
CA GLU A 206 -6.72 -11.17 20.92
C GLU A 206 -6.41 -10.03 19.93
N ALA A 207 -5.29 -9.32 20.08
CA ALA A 207 -5.04 -8.05 19.37
C ALA A 207 -3.71 -7.98 18.61
N THR A 208 -3.09 -9.13 18.31
CA THR A 208 -1.83 -9.13 17.54
C THR A 208 -2.12 -9.06 16.05
N ILE A 209 -2.01 -7.86 15.49
CA ILE A 209 -2.22 -7.54 14.08
C ILE A 209 -0.92 -7.81 13.29
N TYR A 210 -0.98 -8.38 12.09
CA TYR A 210 0.21 -8.73 11.28
C TYR A 210 0.08 -8.23 9.85
N ASN A 211 1.22 -7.88 9.22
CA ASN A 211 1.32 -7.65 7.78
C ASN A 211 0.39 -6.55 7.23
N MET A 212 0.22 -5.43 7.93
CA MET A 212 -0.60 -4.30 7.46
C MET A 212 -0.16 -3.76 6.10
N ARG A 213 1.13 -3.85 5.77
CA ARG A 213 1.69 -3.55 4.44
C ARG A 213 1.10 -4.42 3.32
N ARG A 214 0.50 -5.58 3.63
CA ARG A 214 -0.22 -6.41 2.64
C ARG A 214 -1.66 -5.95 2.42
N LEU A 215 -2.27 -5.23 3.37
CA LEU A 215 -3.67 -4.83 3.31
C LEU A 215 -3.90 -3.39 2.82
N ILE A 216 -2.91 -2.51 2.99
CA ILE A 216 -3.02 -1.10 2.58
C ILE A 216 -3.43 -0.94 1.11
N GLY A 217 -4.46 -0.11 0.89
CA GLY A 217 -4.97 0.21 -0.45
C GLY A 217 -5.57 -0.96 -1.24
N ARG A 218 -5.87 -2.09 -0.59
CA ARG A 218 -6.57 -3.22 -1.22
C ARG A 218 -8.07 -3.21 -0.87
N ILE A 219 -8.83 -3.91 -1.70
CA ILE A 219 -10.26 -4.16 -1.52
C ILE A 219 -10.50 -5.63 -1.16
N ASP A 220 -11.67 -5.94 -0.63
CA ASP A 220 -12.00 -7.28 -0.17
C ASP A 220 -11.89 -8.37 -1.23
N VAL A 221 -12.23 -8.09 -2.49
CA VAL A 221 -12.16 -9.04 -3.61
C VAL A 221 -10.72 -9.34 -4.05
N ASP A 222 -9.74 -8.61 -3.54
CA ASP A 222 -8.33 -8.89 -3.80
C ASP A 222 -7.95 -10.28 -3.23
N PRO A 223 -7.34 -11.17 -4.04
CA PRO A 223 -6.93 -12.51 -3.59
C PRO A 223 -6.07 -12.48 -2.34
N ILE A 224 -5.21 -11.47 -2.19
CA ILE A 224 -4.35 -11.33 -1.01
C ILE A 224 -5.22 -11.05 0.23
N VAL A 225 -6.19 -10.16 0.12
CA VAL A 225 -7.10 -9.88 1.24
C VAL A 225 -7.87 -11.14 1.63
N GLN A 226 -8.35 -11.91 0.65
CA GLN A 226 -9.07 -13.18 0.91
C GLN A 226 -8.19 -14.23 1.59
N GLU A 227 -6.93 -14.37 1.18
CA GLU A 227 -5.98 -15.26 1.85
C GLU A 227 -5.66 -14.80 3.28
N ASN A 228 -5.60 -13.47 3.50
CA ASN A 228 -5.26 -12.85 4.78
C ASN A 228 -6.45 -12.82 5.76
N LYS A 229 -7.69 -13.11 5.32
CA LYS A 229 -8.84 -13.38 6.22
C LYS A 229 -8.63 -14.58 7.15
N LYS A 230 -7.61 -15.40 6.89
CA LYS A 230 -7.24 -16.57 7.69
C LYS A 230 -6.29 -16.23 8.85
N PHE A 231 -5.96 -14.95 9.05
CA PHE A 231 -5.13 -14.50 10.14
C PHE A 231 -5.84 -14.52 11.50
N PRO A 232 -5.09 -14.54 12.62
CA PRO A 232 -5.64 -14.60 13.98
C PRO A 232 -6.35 -13.30 14.42
N PHE A 233 -6.60 -12.36 13.51
CA PHE A 233 -7.36 -11.14 13.77
C PHE A 233 -8.57 -11.07 12.82
N LEU A 234 -9.69 -10.57 13.33
CA LEU A 234 -10.93 -10.53 12.57
C LEU A 234 -10.85 -9.47 11.48
N LEU A 235 -10.90 -9.89 10.21
CA LEU A 235 -10.97 -8.99 9.06
C LEU A 235 -12.43 -8.88 8.58
N HIS A 236 -12.99 -7.69 8.64
CA HIS A 236 -14.38 -7.41 8.26
C HIS A 236 -14.46 -6.41 7.10
N THR A 237 -15.50 -6.50 6.29
CA THR A 237 -15.71 -5.64 5.12
C THR A 237 -17.15 -5.17 5.14
N LEU A 238 -17.38 -3.87 4.99
CA LEU A 238 -18.73 -3.29 5.10
C LEU A 238 -19.64 -3.66 3.92
N TYR A 239 -19.06 -3.91 2.74
CA TYR A 239 -19.74 -4.36 1.52
C TYR A 239 -18.74 -5.02 0.55
N ILE A 240 -19.25 -5.72 -0.45
CA ILE A 240 -18.43 -6.35 -1.53
C ILE A 240 -17.78 -5.24 -2.38
N GLY A 241 -16.47 -5.31 -2.57
CA GLY A 241 -15.64 -4.26 -3.16
C GLY A 241 -15.10 -3.25 -2.15
N GLY A 242 -15.43 -3.39 -0.87
CA GLY A 242 -15.03 -2.45 0.18
C GLY A 242 -13.60 -2.66 0.70
N CYS A 243 -13.03 -1.63 1.33
CA CYS A 243 -11.75 -1.73 2.02
C CYS A 243 -11.89 -2.64 3.26
N PRO A 244 -10.90 -3.51 3.55
CA PRO A 244 -10.95 -4.37 4.72
C PRO A 244 -10.64 -3.58 6.01
N PHE A 245 -11.36 -3.92 7.09
CA PHE A 245 -11.18 -3.37 8.43
C PHE A 245 -10.79 -4.48 9.40
N ILE A 246 -9.90 -4.16 10.32
CA ILE A 246 -9.52 -5.03 11.42
C ILE A 246 -10.50 -4.78 12.56
N ALA A 247 -11.21 -5.81 12.97
CA ALA A 247 -12.09 -5.77 14.12
C ALA A 247 -11.36 -6.34 15.34
N ALA A 248 -11.25 -5.52 16.40
CA ALA A 248 -10.68 -5.94 17.68
C ALA A 248 -11.71 -5.72 18.80
N PRO A 249 -11.87 -6.67 19.75
CA PRO A 249 -12.71 -6.47 20.93
C PRO A 249 -12.16 -5.31 21.78
N LYS A 250 -13.04 -4.41 22.22
CA LYS A 250 -12.72 -3.39 23.24
C LYS A 250 -13.91 -3.21 24.17
N ASN A 251 -13.73 -3.52 25.47
CA ASN A 251 -14.71 -3.21 26.52
C ASN A 251 -16.16 -3.51 26.14
N ILE A 252 -16.42 -4.70 25.58
CA ILE A 252 -17.74 -5.20 25.18
C ILE A 252 -18.22 -4.74 23.77
N ALA A 253 -17.45 -3.93 23.03
CA ALA A 253 -17.76 -3.50 21.65
C ALA A 253 -16.63 -3.83 20.65
N LEU A 254 -16.98 -4.17 19.40
CA LEU A 254 -15.99 -4.32 18.32
C LEU A 254 -15.53 -2.95 17.82
N LYS A 255 -14.22 -2.70 17.85
CA LYS A 255 -13.60 -1.52 17.19
C LYS A 255 -13.07 -1.94 15.83
N PHE A 256 -13.50 -1.22 14.79
CA PHE A 256 -13.00 -1.39 13.42
C PHE A 256 -11.90 -0.38 13.14
N THR A 257 -10.72 -0.87 12.74
CA THR A 257 -9.55 -0.05 12.43
C THR A 257 -9.06 -0.40 11.02
N ALA A 258 -8.89 0.63 10.18
CA ALA A 258 -8.31 0.44 8.84
C ALA A 258 -6.80 0.17 8.93
N ALA A 259 -6.24 -0.56 7.97
CA ALA A 259 -4.80 -0.85 7.93
C ALA A 259 -3.95 0.43 7.89
N GLU A 260 -4.44 1.47 7.21
CA GLU A 260 -3.83 2.79 7.16
C GLU A 260 -3.66 3.39 8.56
N GLN A 261 -4.66 3.25 9.43
CA GLN A 261 -4.62 3.84 10.77
C GLN A 261 -3.57 3.15 11.65
N VAL A 262 -3.43 1.83 11.52
CA VAL A 262 -2.38 1.07 12.23
C VAL A 262 -0.99 1.51 11.77
N LEU A 263 -0.82 1.71 10.47
CA LEU A 263 0.45 2.17 9.91
C LEU A 263 0.78 3.62 10.30
N VAL A 264 -0.22 4.50 10.48
CA VAL A 264 0.00 5.88 10.97
C VAL A 264 0.62 5.86 12.36
N VAL A 265 0.08 5.05 13.27
CA VAL A 265 0.59 4.91 14.63
C VAL A 265 2.02 4.36 14.60
N TYR A 266 2.23 3.29 13.83
CA TYR A 266 3.54 2.65 13.70
C TYR A 266 4.61 3.60 13.17
N LEU A 267 4.34 4.33 12.09
CA LEU A 267 5.28 5.34 11.56
C LEU A 267 5.51 6.49 12.55
N GLY A 268 4.48 6.88 13.31
CA GLY A 268 4.61 7.85 14.38
C GLY A 268 5.60 7.42 15.47
N GLN A 269 5.58 6.14 15.86
CA GLN A 269 6.55 5.57 16.81
C GLN A 269 7.97 5.58 16.26
N LEU A 270 8.16 5.19 14.99
CA LEU A 270 9.47 5.21 14.35
C LEU A 270 10.04 6.63 14.24
N ARG A 271 9.17 7.62 13.98
CA ARG A 271 9.57 9.03 14.01
C ARG A 271 10.04 9.42 15.41
N VAL A 272 9.26 9.15 16.46
CA VAL A 272 9.64 9.48 17.85
C VAL A 272 10.96 8.82 18.24
N LEU A 273 11.18 7.57 17.84
CA LEU A 273 12.45 6.88 18.03
C LEU A 273 13.61 7.61 17.37
N ALA A 274 13.45 8.01 16.10
CA ALA A 274 14.46 8.76 15.38
C ALA A 274 14.73 10.13 16.02
N GLU A 275 13.69 10.85 16.41
CA GLU A 275 13.78 12.16 17.08
C GLU A 275 14.51 12.06 18.42
N THR A 276 14.26 10.99 19.18
CA THR A 276 14.92 10.74 20.46
C THR A 276 16.41 10.47 20.27
N GLN A 277 16.78 9.63 19.29
CA GLN A 277 18.19 9.30 19.02
C GLN A 277 18.96 10.46 18.38
N LEU A 278 18.30 11.30 17.59
CA LEU A 278 18.90 12.45 16.92
C LEU A 278 18.83 13.76 17.72
N GLU A 279 18.13 13.75 18.86
CA GLU A 279 17.84 14.90 19.73
C GLU A 279 17.25 16.11 18.98
N ARG A 280 16.47 15.86 17.93
CA ARG A 280 15.89 16.90 17.06
C ARG A 280 14.62 16.42 16.35
N PRO A 281 13.70 17.31 15.96
CA PRO A 281 12.50 16.91 15.23
C PRO A 281 12.82 16.38 13.83
N VAL A 282 12.05 15.40 13.37
CA VAL A 282 12.22 14.76 12.06
C VAL A 282 10.89 14.78 11.31
N SER A 283 10.91 15.36 10.12
CA SER A 283 9.71 15.50 9.28
C SER A 283 9.88 14.92 7.88
N LYS A 284 11.10 14.65 7.42
CA LYS A 284 11.40 14.17 6.06
C LYS A 284 11.72 12.69 6.07
N VAL A 285 11.11 11.94 5.15
CA VAL A 285 11.29 10.49 5.07
C VAL A 285 11.51 10.00 3.64
N VAL A 286 12.41 9.03 3.46
CA VAL A 286 12.42 8.11 2.33
C VAL A 286 11.84 6.80 2.81
N LEU A 287 10.61 6.51 2.38
CA LEU A 287 9.91 5.30 2.80
C LEU A 287 10.05 4.22 1.74
N MET A 288 10.49 3.04 2.17
CA MET A 288 10.61 1.89 1.27
C MET A 288 9.28 1.21 1.02
N VAL A 289 9.05 0.86 -0.25
CA VAL A 289 7.83 0.20 -0.73
C VAL A 289 8.18 -1.01 -1.61
N PRO A 290 7.28 -2.01 -1.77
CA PRO A 290 7.49 -3.09 -2.73
C PRO A 290 7.37 -2.58 -4.16
N VAL A 291 8.03 -3.24 -5.12
CA VAL A 291 7.86 -2.93 -6.55
C VAL A 291 6.43 -3.21 -7.01
N SER A 292 5.79 -4.24 -6.45
CA SER A 292 4.44 -4.67 -6.84
C SER A 292 3.31 -3.79 -6.30
N PHE A 293 3.59 -2.68 -5.62
CA PHE A 293 2.55 -1.77 -5.15
C PHE A 293 1.91 -1.04 -6.34
N SER A 294 0.58 -1.07 -6.42
CA SER A 294 -0.15 -0.24 -7.38
C SER A 294 -0.06 1.24 -7.00
N ARG A 295 -0.32 2.13 -7.97
CA ARG A 295 -0.40 3.58 -7.67
C ARG A 295 -1.41 3.92 -6.58
N ILE A 296 -2.49 3.16 -6.43
CA ILE A 296 -3.46 3.33 -5.35
C ILE A 296 -2.80 3.04 -4.00
N GLN A 297 -2.04 1.94 -3.89
CA GLN A 297 -1.33 1.60 -2.66
C GLN A 297 -0.23 2.62 -2.33
N LEU A 298 0.48 3.14 -3.35
CA LEU A 298 1.44 4.22 -3.16
C LEU A 298 0.77 5.50 -2.65
N ALA A 299 -0.35 5.92 -3.23
CA ALA A 299 -1.10 7.08 -2.77
C ALA A 299 -1.62 6.91 -1.33
N ARG A 300 -2.07 5.69 -0.97
CA ARG A 300 -2.45 5.36 0.41
C ARG A 300 -1.27 5.41 1.37
N THR A 301 -0.11 4.92 0.94
CA THR A 301 1.13 4.99 1.72
C THR A 301 1.53 6.44 1.99
N GLN A 302 1.46 7.30 0.97
CA GLN A 302 1.74 8.74 1.13
C GLN A 302 0.79 9.42 2.12
N TYR A 303 -0.50 9.06 2.04
CA TYR A 303 -1.48 9.55 2.99
C TYR A 303 -1.15 9.13 4.44
N VAL A 304 -0.73 7.88 4.64
CA VAL A 304 -0.32 7.37 5.95
C VAL A 304 0.88 8.13 6.50
N CYS A 305 1.92 8.37 5.68
CA CYS A 305 3.09 9.16 6.09
C CYS A 305 2.70 10.57 6.54
N ALA A 306 1.91 11.27 5.72
CA ALA A 306 1.45 12.62 6.02
C ALA A 306 0.69 12.66 7.35
N LYS A 307 -0.14 11.65 7.63
CA LYS A 307 -0.88 11.52 8.90
C LYS A 307 0.00 11.16 10.09
N ALA A 308 1.12 10.46 9.88
CA ALA A 308 2.14 10.24 10.89
C ALA A 308 3.02 11.48 11.15
N GLY A 309 2.78 12.58 10.42
CA GLY A 309 3.59 13.79 10.48
C GLY A 309 4.98 13.61 9.87
N LEU A 310 5.10 12.67 8.93
CA LEU A 310 6.24 12.48 8.05
C LEU A 310 5.83 12.93 6.64
N TYR A 311 6.52 13.92 6.09
CA TYR A 311 6.37 14.34 4.71
C TYR A 311 7.33 13.54 3.86
N ASP A 312 6.77 12.67 3.02
CA ASP A 312 7.56 11.86 2.10
C ASP A 312 8.40 12.77 1.21
N LEU A 313 9.71 12.60 1.27
CA LEU A 313 10.60 13.06 0.21
C LEU A 313 10.49 12.12 -0.99
N LYS A 314 10.38 10.81 -0.73
CA LYS A 314 10.38 9.80 -1.79
C LYS A 314 9.83 8.48 -1.27
N LEU A 315 8.85 7.91 -1.98
CA LEU A 315 8.59 6.48 -1.91
C LEU A 315 9.59 5.77 -2.82
N MET A 316 10.32 4.79 -2.29
CA MET A 316 11.41 4.14 -3.01
C MET A 316 11.25 2.61 -2.98
N PRO A 317 11.25 1.94 -4.14
CA PRO A 317 11.31 0.49 -4.15
C PRO A 317 12.56 -0.04 -3.43
N GLN A 318 12.41 -1.05 -2.58
CA GLN A 318 13.54 -1.64 -1.82
C GLN A 318 14.77 -2.00 -2.68
N PRO A 319 14.63 -2.72 -3.82
CA PRO A 319 15.81 -3.03 -4.63
C PRO A 319 16.40 -1.80 -5.34
N THR A 320 15.65 -0.70 -5.48
CA THR A 320 16.18 0.59 -5.99
C THR A 320 17.05 1.28 -4.94
N ALA A 321 16.69 1.18 -3.65
CA ALA A 321 17.53 1.67 -2.56
C ALA A 321 18.87 0.90 -2.52
N VAL A 322 18.82 -0.42 -2.69
CA VAL A 322 20.02 -1.27 -2.78
C VAL A 322 20.87 -0.92 -4.00
N ALA A 323 20.24 -0.67 -5.16
CA ALA A 323 20.93 -0.22 -6.37
C ALA A 323 21.68 1.09 -6.15
N LEU A 324 21.07 2.04 -5.42
CA LEU A 324 21.72 3.31 -5.08
C LEU A 324 22.93 3.12 -4.16
N LEU A 325 22.78 2.29 -3.13
CA LEU A 325 23.89 1.94 -2.24
C LEU A 325 25.03 1.26 -3.01
N TYR A 326 24.70 0.34 -3.92
CA TYR A 326 25.67 -0.32 -4.78
C TYR A 326 26.40 0.69 -5.67
N ALA A 327 25.67 1.60 -6.33
CA ALA A 327 26.28 2.64 -7.16
C ALA A 327 27.21 3.56 -6.36
N GLN A 328 26.84 3.91 -5.12
CA GLN A 328 27.71 4.62 -4.20
C GLN A 328 29.01 3.85 -3.94
N GLN A 329 28.94 2.55 -3.67
CA GLN A 329 30.13 1.74 -3.43
C GLN A 329 31.03 1.66 -4.66
N GLN A 330 30.46 1.57 -5.87
CA GLN A 330 31.24 1.55 -7.11
C GLN A 330 31.92 2.90 -7.39
N MET A 331 31.22 4.01 -7.14
CA MET A 331 31.80 5.35 -7.20
C MET A 331 32.92 5.54 -6.17
N LEU A 332 32.75 5.06 -4.94
CA LEU A 332 33.80 5.17 -3.93
C LEU A 332 35.01 4.28 -4.23
N ALA A 333 34.80 3.11 -4.83
CA ALA A 333 35.88 2.23 -5.26
C ALA A 333 36.74 2.89 -6.35
N SER A 334 36.14 3.67 -7.25
CA SER A 334 36.88 4.39 -8.30
C SER A 334 37.83 5.46 -7.74
N PHE A 335 37.49 6.11 -6.63
CA PHE A 335 38.40 7.05 -5.95
C PHE A 335 39.66 6.39 -5.37
N SER A 336 39.63 5.07 -5.14
CA SER A 336 40.72 4.33 -4.49
C SER A 336 41.63 3.57 -5.46
N CYS A 337 41.24 3.43 -6.73
CA CYS A 337 41.97 2.66 -7.74
C CYS A 337 42.29 3.55 -8.95
N GLU A 338 43.56 3.89 -9.14
CA GLU A 338 44.04 4.69 -10.29
C GLU A 338 43.88 3.98 -11.65
N ASP A 339 43.65 2.66 -11.65
CA ASP A 339 43.55 1.79 -12.83
C ASP A 339 42.11 1.45 -13.28
N MET A 340 41.09 2.06 -12.67
CA MET A 340 39.71 1.81 -13.11
C MET A 340 39.38 2.68 -14.33
N ASP A 341 39.14 2.05 -15.49
CA ASP A 341 38.60 2.74 -16.65
C ASP A 341 37.33 3.50 -16.25
N SER A 342 37.33 4.82 -16.46
CA SER A 342 36.23 5.74 -16.13
C SER A 342 34.91 5.38 -16.83
N GLU A 343 34.96 4.57 -17.89
CA GLU A 343 33.80 4.09 -18.66
C GLU A 343 33.28 2.70 -18.22
N SER A 344 33.81 2.11 -17.15
CA SER A 344 33.43 0.75 -16.76
C SER A 344 32.01 0.69 -16.15
N ASN A 345 31.03 0.37 -17.00
CA ASN A 345 29.66 0.07 -16.60
C ASN A 345 29.61 -1.25 -15.83
N LYS A 346 29.06 -1.23 -14.62
CA LYS A 346 28.79 -2.43 -13.81
C LYS A 346 27.30 -2.75 -13.81
N VAL A 347 26.95 -3.88 -14.40
CA VAL A 347 25.59 -4.42 -14.39
C VAL A 347 25.40 -5.25 -13.12
N ALA A 348 24.37 -4.94 -12.33
CA ALA A 348 24.02 -5.73 -11.15
C ALA A 348 22.58 -6.26 -11.25
N LEU A 349 22.41 -7.52 -10.84
CA LEU A 349 21.10 -8.12 -10.58
C LEU A 349 20.88 -8.12 -9.07
N ILE A 350 19.80 -7.49 -8.62
CA ILE A 350 19.41 -7.40 -7.21
C ILE A 350 18.14 -8.21 -7.02
N PHE A 351 18.22 -9.25 -6.20
CA PHE A 351 17.08 -10.06 -5.78
C PHE A 351 16.75 -9.74 -4.31
N ASN A 352 15.59 -9.13 -4.07
CA ASN A 352 15.08 -8.83 -2.74
C ASN A 352 13.92 -9.76 -2.41
N MET A 353 14.04 -10.60 -1.38
CA MET A 353 12.92 -11.40 -0.90
C MET A 353 12.75 -11.21 0.59
N ASP A 354 11.66 -10.54 0.95
CA ASP A 354 11.27 -10.26 2.32
C ASP A 354 10.13 -11.18 2.76
N PHE A 355 9.61 -10.93 3.96
CA PHE A 355 8.50 -11.69 4.50
C PHE A 355 7.23 -11.56 3.66
N GLY A 356 6.96 -10.39 3.07
CA GLY A 356 5.73 -10.15 2.32
C GLY A 356 5.87 -10.06 0.80
N TYR A 357 7.07 -9.79 0.29
CA TYR A 357 7.27 -9.39 -1.10
C TYR A 357 8.59 -9.92 -1.66
N CYS A 358 8.61 -10.14 -2.96
CA CYS A 358 9.77 -10.58 -3.72
C CYS A 358 9.91 -9.62 -4.91
N ASP A 359 11.00 -8.87 -4.94
CA ASP A 359 11.29 -7.85 -5.92
C ASP A 359 12.64 -8.12 -6.59
N VAL A 360 12.73 -7.85 -7.88
CA VAL A 360 13.96 -7.97 -8.67
C VAL A 360 14.23 -6.65 -9.37
N ALA A 361 15.48 -6.21 -9.32
CA ALA A 361 15.98 -5.10 -10.10
C ALA A 361 17.18 -5.52 -10.94
N VAL A 362 17.28 -4.94 -12.13
CA VAL A 362 18.51 -4.93 -12.92
C VAL A 362 18.95 -3.48 -13.06
N THR A 363 20.18 -3.18 -12.69
CA THR A 363 20.72 -1.82 -12.69
C THR A 363 22.09 -1.76 -13.34
N VAL A 364 22.43 -0.59 -13.88
CA VAL A 364 23.79 -0.26 -14.35
C VAL A 364 24.32 0.86 -13.47
N ALA A 365 25.44 0.60 -12.80
CA ALA A 365 26.19 1.57 -12.02
C ALA A 365 27.47 1.99 -12.77
N THR A 366 27.84 3.27 -12.68
CA THR A 366 29.09 3.80 -13.24
C THR A 366 30.04 4.27 -12.15
N ALA A 367 31.32 4.36 -12.49
CA ALA A 367 32.36 4.92 -11.62
C ALA A 367 32.13 6.40 -11.27
N GLU A 368 31.32 7.11 -12.07
CA GLU A 368 30.94 8.52 -11.90
C GLU A 368 29.71 8.71 -11.00
N GLY A 369 29.11 7.63 -10.49
CA GLY A 369 27.95 7.72 -9.59
C GLY A 369 26.59 7.71 -10.31
N GLU A 370 26.52 7.37 -11.59
CA GLU A 370 25.25 7.15 -12.27
C GLU A 370 24.68 5.76 -11.90
N CYS A 371 23.42 5.74 -11.46
CA CYS A 371 22.64 4.54 -11.15
C CYS A 371 21.43 4.50 -12.07
N ARG A 372 21.51 3.67 -13.11
CA ARG A 372 20.48 3.52 -14.14
C ARG A 372 19.71 2.22 -13.97
N MET A 373 18.47 2.32 -13.51
CA MET A 373 17.55 1.19 -13.49
C MET A 373 17.22 0.76 -14.91
N LYS A 374 17.35 -0.54 -15.20
CA LYS A 374 17.03 -1.14 -16.50
C LYS A 374 15.71 -1.90 -16.45
N ALA A 375 15.47 -2.63 -15.36
CA ALA A 375 14.22 -3.30 -15.12
C ALA A 375 13.90 -3.36 -13.63
N LEU A 376 12.61 -3.36 -13.34
CA LEU A 376 12.01 -3.61 -12.05
C LEU A 376 10.85 -4.59 -12.24
N ALA A 377 10.80 -5.64 -11.43
CA ALA A 377 9.65 -6.52 -11.35
C ALA A 377 9.41 -6.91 -9.89
N GLY A 378 8.15 -7.10 -9.52
CA GLY A 378 7.79 -7.46 -8.15
C GLY A 378 6.64 -8.46 -8.12
N SER A 379 6.57 -9.20 -7.02
CA SER A 379 5.50 -10.14 -6.71
C SER A 379 5.18 -10.10 -5.22
N SER A 380 3.92 -10.29 -4.87
CA SER A 380 3.43 -10.33 -3.49
C SER A 380 3.68 -11.68 -2.78
N ILE A 381 4.70 -12.42 -3.22
CA ILE A 381 5.14 -13.66 -2.58
C ILE A 381 6.30 -13.35 -1.63
N GLY A 382 6.42 -14.08 -0.53
CA GLY A 382 7.52 -13.90 0.41
C GLY A 382 7.59 -15.00 1.46
N GLY A 383 8.25 -14.71 2.58
CA GLY A 383 8.31 -15.60 3.74
C GLY A 383 6.95 -15.97 4.36
N GLU A 384 5.92 -15.14 4.18
CA GLU A 384 4.55 -15.43 4.63
C GLU A 384 3.97 -16.62 3.85
N ASP A 385 4.18 -16.68 2.54
CA ASP A 385 3.75 -17.81 1.72
C ASP A 385 4.45 -19.10 2.16
N LEU A 386 5.75 -19.00 2.47
CA LEU A 386 6.55 -20.12 3.00
C LEU A 386 5.99 -20.61 4.34
N LEU A 387 5.66 -19.67 5.23
CA LEU A 387 5.05 -19.95 6.52
C LEU A 387 3.68 -20.64 6.35
N VAL A 388 2.81 -20.11 5.51
CA VAL A 388 1.46 -20.65 5.28
C VAL A 388 1.51 -22.06 4.69
N ASN A 389 2.42 -22.32 3.75
CA ASN A 389 2.59 -23.67 3.21
C ASN A 389 3.09 -24.65 4.27
N MET A 390 4.02 -24.21 5.13
CA MET A 390 4.50 -25.03 6.26
C MET A 390 3.42 -25.30 7.30
N ILE A 391 2.52 -24.34 7.57
CA ILE A 391 1.34 -24.58 8.42
C ILE A 391 0.49 -25.71 7.84
N ARG A 392 0.16 -25.65 6.54
CA ARG A 392 -0.62 -26.71 5.86
C ARG A 392 0.12 -28.04 5.85
N TYR A 393 1.44 -28.04 5.76
CA TYR A 393 2.23 -29.27 5.76
C TYR A 393 2.33 -29.93 7.15
N LEU A 394 2.51 -29.13 8.20
CA LEU A 394 2.63 -29.62 9.58
C LEU A 394 1.29 -29.90 10.23
N LEU A 395 0.23 -29.21 9.79
CA LEU A 395 -1.11 -29.35 10.28
C LEU A 395 -2.12 -29.29 9.11
N PRO A 396 -2.29 -30.37 8.33
CA PRO A 396 -3.15 -30.38 7.13
C PRO A 396 -4.61 -29.98 7.36
N ASP A 397 -5.15 -30.30 8.54
CA ASP A 397 -6.52 -29.95 8.94
C ASP A 397 -6.62 -28.57 9.64
N SER A 398 -5.56 -27.74 9.58
CA SER A 398 -5.52 -26.42 10.24
C SER A 398 -6.74 -25.58 9.92
N GLU A 399 -7.20 -25.58 8.67
CA GLU A 399 -8.37 -24.80 8.28
C GLU A 399 -9.64 -25.21 9.01
N ASN A 400 -9.84 -26.50 9.31
CA ASN A 400 -11.02 -26.96 10.03
C ASN A 400 -10.88 -26.78 11.54
N ILE A 401 -9.64 -26.92 12.05
CA ILE A 401 -9.31 -26.73 13.46
C ILE A 401 -9.57 -25.27 13.85
N PHE A 402 -9.11 -24.32 13.04
CA PHE A 402 -9.24 -22.88 13.30
C PHE A 402 -10.50 -22.23 12.70
N LYS A 403 -11.42 -23.01 12.10
CA LYS A 403 -12.75 -22.55 11.67
C LYS A 403 -13.83 -22.77 12.73
N LYS A 404 -13.57 -23.59 13.75
CA LYS A 404 -14.65 -24.17 14.56
C LYS A 404 -15.17 -23.31 15.72
N HIS A 405 -14.51 -22.25 16.17
CA HIS A 405 -15.07 -21.39 17.21
C HIS A 405 -14.69 -19.92 16.99
N ILE A 406 -15.66 -19.11 16.57
CA ILE A 406 -15.54 -17.66 16.33
C ILE A 406 -15.33 -16.85 17.65
N ASP A 407 -15.27 -17.50 18.81
CA ASP A 407 -15.35 -16.86 20.14
C ASP A 407 -14.27 -17.33 21.16
N GLY A 408 -13.09 -17.84 20.74
CA GLY A 408 -12.10 -18.39 21.68
C GLY A 408 -10.70 -17.78 21.61
N ASP A 409 -10.27 -17.09 22.66
CA ASP A 409 -8.92 -16.49 22.82
C ASP A 409 -7.79 -17.53 22.68
N GLU A 410 -8.06 -18.80 23.02
CA GLU A 410 -7.12 -19.91 22.93
C GLU A 410 -6.80 -20.35 21.48
N GLU A 411 -7.71 -20.20 20.51
CA GLU A 411 -7.43 -20.55 19.10
C GLU A 411 -6.46 -19.54 18.46
N ASN A 412 -6.64 -18.23 18.74
CA ASN A 412 -5.74 -17.17 18.27
C ASN A 412 -4.33 -17.30 18.87
N LYS A 413 -4.25 -17.71 20.14
CA LYS A 413 -3.01 -18.03 20.84
C LYS A 413 -2.30 -19.23 20.20
N SER A 414 -3.03 -20.32 19.96
CA SER A 414 -2.51 -21.52 19.29
C SER A 414 -1.94 -21.19 17.91
N MET A 415 -2.68 -20.42 17.11
CA MET A 415 -2.20 -19.96 15.80
C MET A 415 -0.96 -19.08 15.88
N SER A 416 -0.91 -18.19 16.87
CA SER A 416 0.25 -17.31 17.07
C SER A 416 1.50 -18.08 17.48
N LEU A 417 1.36 -19.08 18.35
CA LEU A 417 2.45 -19.99 18.75
C LEU A 417 2.94 -20.82 17.56
N LEU A 418 2.02 -21.41 16.81
CA LEU A 418 2.34 -22.18 15.59
C LEU A 418 3.14 -21.35 14.59
N ARG A 419 2.73 -20.11 14.34
CA ARG A 419 3.42 -19.21 13.41
C ARG A 419 4.86 -18.93 13.85
N VAL A 420 5.08 -18.62 15.13
CA VAL A 420 6.43 -18.34 15.67
C VAL A 420 7.33 -19.58 15.57
N ALA A 421 6.84 -20.73 16.04
CA ALA A 421 7.61 -21.98 16.00
C ALA A 421 8.02 -22.37 14.58
N ILE A 422 7.14 -22.18 13.59
CA ILE A 422 7.46 -22.47 12.18
C ILE A 422 8.49 -21.49 11.63
N LEU A 423 8.40 -20.19 11.94
CA LEU A 423 9.40 -19.22 11.52
C LEU A 423 10.79 -19.56 12.07
N GLU A 424 10.87 -19.94 13.34
CA GLU A 424 12.11 -20.41 13.96
C GLU A 424 12.64 -21.68 13.27
N ALA A 425 11.76 -22.63 12.93
CA ALA A 425 12.14 -23.83 12.22
C ALA A 425 12.70 -23.52 10.81
N ILE A 426 12.05 -22.61 10.05
CA ILE A 426 12.53 -22.16 8.74
C ILE A 426 13.90 -21.49 8.85
N GLN A 427 14.09 -20.63 9.85
CA GLN A 427 15.38 -19.98 10.11
C GLN A 427 16.47 -21.01 10.43
N ARG A 428 16.17 -22.01 11.26
CA ARG A 428 17.11 -23.10 11.58
C ARG A 428 17.42 -23.97 10.37
N LEU A 429 16.44 -24.28 9.51
CA LEU A 429 16.64 -25.02 8.26
C LEU A 429 17.55 -24.30 7.26
N SER A 430 17.75 -22.98 7.42
CA SER A 430 18.71 -22.22 6.61
C SER A 430 20.17 -22.60 6.90
N SER A 431 20.47 -23.16 8.08
CA SER A 431 21.80 -23.66 8.45
C SER A 431 21.85 -25.18 8.70
N GLN A 432 20.73 -25.78 9.11
CA GLN A 432 20.60 -27.20 9.46
C GLN A 432 19.92 -27.99 8.34
N THR A 433 20.26 -29.27 8.17
CA THR A 433 19.61 -30.17 7.19
C THR A 433 18.26 -30.70 7.67
N SER A 434 18.03 -30.66 8.98
CA SER A 434 16.76 -31.05 9.62
C SER A 434 16.59 -30.34 10.96
N VAL A 435 15.35 -30.16 11.38
CA VAL A 435 14.96 -29.56 12.67
C VAL A 435 13.92 -30.44 13.33
N GLU A 436 14.10 -30.74 14.61
CA GLU A 436 13.05 -31.36 15.43
C GLU A 436 12.00 -30.29 15.75
N PHE A 437 10.78 -30.50 15.28
CA PHE A 437 9.63 -29.66 15.53
C PHE A 437 8.75 -30.36 16.57
N ASP A 438 8.82 -29.90 17.82
CA ASP A 438 7.96 -30.37 18.91
C ASP A 438 7.21 -29.18 19.51
N LEU A 439 5.91 -29.10 19.21
CA LEU A 439 5.05 -28.01 19.64
C LEU A 439 3.74 -28.55 20.21
N ASP A 440 3.42 -28.12 21.43
CA ASP A 440 2.13 -28.34 22.07
C ASP A 440 1.28 -27.08 21.90
N LEU A 441 0.13 -27.21 21.22
CA LEU A 441 -0.81 -26.12 20.98
C LEU A 441 -1.94 -26.09 22.02
N GLY A 442 -1.95 -27.01 22.99
CA GLY A 442 -3.07 -27.15 23.92
C GLY A 442 -4.20 -28.04 23.39
N ASP A 443 -5.19 -28.34 24.23
CA ASP A 443 -6.38 -29.16 23.91
C ASP A 443 -6.09 -30.53 23.26
N GLY A 444 -4.91 -31.09 23.55
CA GLY A 444 -4.45 -32.37 23.00
C GLY A 444 -3.88 -32.28 21.58
N LEU A 445 -3.74 -31.08 21.01
CA LEU A 445 -3.14 -30.84 19.71
C LEU A 445 -1.62 -30.69 19.85
N LYS A 446 -0.89 -31.78 19.68
CA LYS A 446 0.58 -31.80 19.69
C LYS A 446 1.15 -32.15 18.33
N ILE A 447 2.10 -31.35 17.85
CA ILE A 447 2.84 -31.58 16.61
C ILE A 447 4.26 -32.02 16.97
N CYS A 448 4.59 -33.29 16.71
CA CYS A 448 5.95 -33.82 16.87
C CYS A 448 6.43 -34.38 15.53
N LYS A 449 7.38 -33.71 14.87
CA LYS A 449 7.91 -34.12 13.57
C LYS A 449 9.36 -33.65 13.38
N VAL A 450 10.20 -34.47 12.76
CA VAL A 450 11.49 -34.00 12.25
C VAL A 450 11.27 -33.47 10.84
N VAL A 451 11.46 -32.17 10.64
CA VAL A 451 11.33 -31.52 9.33
C VAL A 451 12.69 -31.45 8.67
N LYS A 452 12.83 -32.02 7.48
CA LYS A 452 14.05 -31.91 6.68
C LYS A 452 14.01 -30.69 5.76
N ARG A 453 15.19 -30.18 5.41
CA ARG A 453 15.31 -29.06 4.45
C ARG A 453 14.70 -29.43 3.09
N GLU A 454 14.93 -30.65 2.63
CA GLU A 454 14.36 -31.15 1.36
C GLU A 454 12.82 -31.13 1.37
N GLU A 455 12.19 -31.47 2.50
CA GLU A 455 10.73 -31.40 2.65
C GLU A 455 10.23 -29.96 2.64
N PHE A 456 10.92 -29.05 3.33
CA PHE A 456 10.61 -27.62 3.27
C PHE A 456 10.74 -27.07 1.84
N GLU A 457 11.77 -27.49 1.10
CA GLU A 457 11.97 -27.07 -0.29
C GLU A 457 10.88 -27.60 -1.22
N ASP A 458 10.45 -28.85 -1.03
CA ASP A 458 9.41 -29.48 -1.84
C ASP A 458 8.04 -28.84 -1.58
N VAL A 459 7.68 -28.62 -0.32
CA VAL A 459 6.44 -27.93 0.10
C VAL A 459 6.34 -26.52 -0.47
N ASN A 460 7.48 -25.86 -0.71
CA ASN A 460 7.55 -24.48 -1.18
C ASN A 460 7.97 -24.34 -2.64
N LYS A 461 7.98 -25.44 -3.39
CA LYS A 461 8.47 -25.48 -4.77
C LYS A 461 7.83 -24.41 -5.67
N GLU A 462 6.52 -24.23 -5.59
CA GLU A 462 5.80 -23.24 -6.42
C GLU A 462 6.22 -21.79 -6.12
N VAL A 463 6.55 -21.47 -4.86
CA VAL A 463 7.04 -20.13 -4.48
C VAL A 463 8.42 -19.91 -5.10
N PHE A 464 9.31 -20.90 -5.03
CA PHE A 464 10.64 -20.80 -5.65
C PHE A 464 10.56 -20.71 -7.18
N GLU A 465 9.67 -21.47 -7.83
CA GLU A 465 9.45 -21.37 -9.28
C GLU A 465 8.92 -19.99 -9.69
N LYS A 466 8.09 -19.34 -8.87
CA LYS A 466 7.67 -17.95 -9.10
C LYS A 466 8.86 -16.99 -9.00
N CYS A 467 9.75 -17.16 -8.01
CA CYS A 467 10.98 -16.37 -7.91
C CYS A 467 11.88 -16.53 -9.14
N GLU A 468 12.06 -17.75 -9.65
CA GLU A 468 12.83 -18.02 -10.88
C GLU A 468 12.24 -17.29 -12.09
N ARG A 469 10.91 -17.37 -12.28
CA ARG A 469 10.23 -16.65 -13.37
C ARG A 469 10.43 -15.14 -13.26
N LEU A 470 10.38 -14.59 -12.05
CA LEU A 470 10.56 -13.16 -11.81
C LEU A 470 11.96 -12.69 -12.23
N ILE A 471 13.01 -13.44 -11.86
CA ILE A 471 14.40 -13.13 -12.24
C ILE A 471 14.59 -13.20 -13.76
N ILE A 472 14.10 -14.26 -14.39
CA ILE A 472 14.20 -14.44 -15.85
C ILE A 472 13.48 -13.30 -16.57
N GLN A 473 12.29 -12.93 -16.10
CA GLN A 473 11.52 -11.84 -16.67
C GLN A 473 12.25 -10.50 -16.56
N SER A 474 12.83 -10.18 -15.40
CA SER A 474 13.58 -8.93 -15.22
C SER A 474 14.81 -8.83 -16.13
N LEU A 475 15.48 -9.95 -16.40
CA LEU A 475 16.61 -9.98 -17.35
C LEU A 475 16.15 -9.76 -18.79
N GLN A 476 15.00 -10.34 -19.18
CA GLN A 476 14.39 -10.10 -20.49
C GLN A 476 13.95 -8.65 -20.65
N ASP A 477 13.29 -8.09 -19.64
CA ASP A 477 12.84 -6.70 -19.63
C ASP A 477 14.00 -5.70 -19.71
N ALA A 478 15.12 -6.03 -19.09
CA ALA A 478 16.33 -5.23 -19.11
C ALA A 478 17.10 -5.31 -20.43
N ASP A 479 16.77 -6.28 -21.30
CA ASP A 479 17.54 -6.68 -22.48
C ASP A 479 19.02 -6.96 -22.14
N ILE A 480 19.25 -7.68 -21.03
CA ILE A 480 20.58 -8.00 -20.52
C ILE A 480 20.77 -9.52 -20.50
N LYS A 481 21.87 -9.98 -21.11
CA LYS A 481 22.24 -11.40 -21.05
C LYS A 481 22.87 -11.70 -19.70
N VAL A 482 22.69 -12.93 -19.23
CA VAL A 482 23.27 -13.40 -17.97
C VAL A 482 24.79 -13.22 -17.92
N ASP A 483 25.47 -13.37 -19.06
CA ASP A 483 26.92 -13.22 -19.15
C ASP A 483 27.40 -11.80 -18.86
N ASP A 484 26.57 -10.79 -19.16
CA ASP A 484 26.88 -9.37 -19.00
C ASP A 484 26.71 -8.88 -17.55
N ILE A 485 26.09 -9.68 -16.66
CA ILE A 485 25.92 -9.34 -15.24
C ILE A 485 27.27 -9.33 -14.54
N ASN A 486 27.69 -8.23 -13.92
CA ASN A 486 28.94 -8.19 -13.15
C ASN A 486 28.74 -8.72 -11.73
N ASP A 487 27.69 -8.27 -11.06
CA ASP A 487 27.45 -8.56 -9.64
C ASP A 487 26.03 -9.08 -9.40
N VAL A 488 25.92 -10.05 -8.50
CA VAL A 488 24.64 -10.66 -8.09
C VAL A 488 24.44 -10.38 -6.61
N ILE A 489 23.38 -9.65 -6.28
CA ILE A 489 23.10 -9.15 -4.94
C ILE A 489 21.80 -9.80 -4.44
N ILE A 490 21.85 -10.46 -3.28
CA ILE A 490 20.68 -11.00 -2.60
C ILE A 490 20.49 -10.24 -1.30
N VAL A 491 19.30 -9.70 -1.10
CA VAL A 491 18.90 -8.92 0.09
C VAL A 491 17.53 -9.38 0.59
N GLY A 492 17.13 -8.87 1.76
CA GLY A 492 15.83 -9.12 2.36
C GLY A 492 15.81 -10.29 3.33
N GLY A 493 14.74 -10.43 4.11
CA GLY A 493 14.66 -11.40 5.22
C GLY A 493 14.87 -12.87 4.83
N CYS A 494 14.56 -13.24 3.59
CA CYS A 494 14.68 -14.61 3.09
C CYS A 494 16.04 -14.91 2.42
N TRP A 495 16.99 -13.95 2.41
CA TRP A 495 18.27 -14.09 1.71
C TRP A 495 19.06 -15.34 2.11
N ASN A 496 18.92 -15.78 3.37
CA ASN A 496 19.74 -16.86 3.92
C ASN A 496 19.22 -18.27 3.61
N ILE A 497 18.03 -18.40 2.99
CA ILE A 497 17.46 -19.69 2.61
C ILE A 497 18.35 -20.31 1.52
N PRO A 498 18.90 -21.53 1.70
CA PRO A 498 19.81 -22.16 0.74
C PRO A 498 19.21 -22.26 -0.67
N LYS A 499 17.94 -22.68 -0.77
CA LYS A 499 17.24 -22.78 -2.05
C LYS A 499 17.15 -21.46 -2.82
N VAL A 500 16.99 -20.34 -2.12
CA VAL A 500 16.96 -19.00 -2.74
C VAL A 500 18.33 -18.66 -3.32
N LYS A 501 19.40 -18.87 -2.55
CA LYS A 501 20.78 -18.66 -3.01
C LYS A 501 21.11 -19.54 -4.22
N ASP A 502 20.77 -20.82 -4.15
CA ASP A 502 21.02 -21.80 -5.21
C ASP A 502 20.28 -21.42 -6.49
N LEU A 503 19.03 -21.00 -6.38
CA LEU A 503 18.19 -20.58 -7.50
C LEU A 503 18.77 -19.36 -8.22
N VAL A 504 19.09 -18.29 -7.47
CA VAL A 504 19.68 -17.08 -8.03
C VAL A 504 21.06 -17.39 -8.66
N THR A 505 21.90 -18.12 -7.95
CA THR A 505 23.25 -18.51 -8.43
C THR A 505 23.18 -19.37 -9.69
N LYS A 506 22.24 -20.32 -9.76
CA LYS A 506 22.02 -21.18 -10.93
C LYS A 506 21.61 -20.36 -12.15
N ILE A 507 20.65 -19.43 -12.00
CA ILE A 507 20.20 -18.56 -13.09
C ILE A 507 21.36 -17.68 -13.57
N CYS A 508 22.18 -17.19 -12.65
CA CYS A 508 23.37 -16.38 -12.93
C CYS A 508 24.62 -17.19 -13.30
N LYS A 509 24.48 -18.44 -13.77
CA LYS A 509 25.58 -19.32 -14.23
C LYS A 509 26.71 -19.52 -13.22
N GLY A 510 26.39 -19.59 -11.93
CA GLY A 510 27.37 -19.86 -10.87
C GLY A 510 28.17 -18.63 -10.41
N LYS A 511 27.78 -17.41 -10.80
CA LYS A 511 28.42 -16.17 -10.33
C LYS A 511 28.36 -16.06 -8.81
N GLU A 512 29.46 -15.64 -8.20
CA GLU A 512 29.50 -15.43 -6.75
C GLU A 512 28.59 -14.28 -6.32
N LEU A 513 27.99 -14.43 -5.14
CA LEU A 513 27.18 -13.37 -4.54
C LEU A 513 28.08 -12.22 -4.07
N TYR A 514 27.64 -10.99 -4.34
CA TYR A 514 28.31 -9.77 -3.93
C TYR A 514 28.34 -9.64 -2.40
N LYS A 515 29.54 -9.46 -1.83
CA LYS A 515 29.78 -9.44 -0.37
C LYS A 515 29.96 -8.02 0.21
N GLY A 516 29.86 -6.98 -0.62
CA GLY A 516 30.16 -5.60 -0.23
C GLY A 516 29.09 -4.92 0.63
N MET A 517 27.98 -5.59 0.95
CA MET A 517 26.90 -5.03 1.76
C MET A 517 26.23 -6.09 2.63
N ASN A 518 25.62 -5.67 3.73
CA ASN A 518 24.83 -6.55 4.60
C ASN A 518 23.45 -6.80 3.97
N PRO A 519 23.08 -8.06 3.66
CA PRO A 519 21.80 -8.41 3.04
C PRO A 519 20.54 -7.92 3.77
N LEU A 520 20.63 -7.75 5.10
CA LEU A 520 19.49 -7.34 5.94
C LEU A 520 19.37 -5.82 6.11
N GLU A 521 20.44 -5.06 5.83
CA GLU A 521 20.49 -3.61 6.10
C GLU A 521 20.66 -2.79 4.82
N ALA A 522 21.07 -3.41 3.71
CA ALA A 522 21.42 -2.73 2.46
C ALA A 522 20.30 -1.81 1.94
N ALA A 523 19.05 -2.26 1.96
CA ALA A 523 17.91 -1.46 1.49
C ALA A 523 17.74 -0.21 2.37
N LEU A 524 17.77 -0.39 3.69
CA LEU A 524 17.62 0.68 4.67
C LEU A 524 18.78 1.70 4.59
N CYS A 525 20.02 1.23 4.41
CA CYS A 525 21.17 2.08 4.16
C CYS A 525 21.04 2.88 2.86
N GLY A 526 20.57 2.22 1.79
CA GLY A 526 20.27 2.88 0.52
C GLY A 526 19.20 3.95 0.64
N ALA A 527 18.18 3.74 1.47
CA ALA A 527 17.13 4.73 1.74
C ALA A 527 17.68 5.96 2.48
N ALA A 528 18.61 5.77 3.43
CA ALA A 528 19.30 6.88 4.09
C ALA A 528 20.16 7.69 3.11
N VAL A 529 20.91 7.02 2.22
CA VAL A 529 21.67 7.67 1.14
C VAL A 529 20.75 8.45 0.21
N ALA A 530 19.62 7.86 -0.21
CA ALA A 530 18.62 8.53 -1.02
C ALA A 530 18.05 9.77 -0.33
N GLY A 531 17.79 9.68 0.98
CA GLY A 531 17.30 10.78 1.79
C GLY A 531 18.32 11.93 1.86
N ALA A 532 19.59 11.60 2.04
CA ALA A 532 20.68 12.58 2.06
C ALA A 532 20.81 13.33 0.74
N VAL A 533 20.76 12.61 -0.38
CA VAL A 533 20.77 13.19 -1.74
C VAL A 533 19.54 14.08 -1.95
N ALA A 534 18.35 13.61 -1.57
CA ALA A 534 17.11 14.37 -1.72
C ALA A 534 17.04 15.61 -0.81
N ALA A 535 17.66 15.56 0.37
CA ALA A 535 17.80 16.69 1.29
C ALA A 535 18.86 17.71 0.85
N GLY A 536 19.60 17.44 -0.24
CA GLY A 536 20.63 18.33 -0.77
C GLY A 536 21.90 18.38 0.10
N ILE A 537 22.19 17.31 0.85
CA ILE A 537 23.44 17.21 1.61
C ILE A 537 24.61 17.14 0.63
N VAL A 538 25.51 18.12 0.71
CA VAL A 538 26.70 18.20 -0.13
C VAL A 538 27.80 17.38 0.52
N ASP A 539 28.02 16.17 0.00
CA ASP A 539 29.10 15.27 0.41
C ASP A 539 29.67 14.59 -0.86
N PRO A 540 31.00 14.51 -1.04
CA PRO A 540 31.60 13.79 -2.17
C PRO A 540 31.14 12.33 -2.31
N LYS A 541 30.71 11.69 -1.21
CA LYS A 541 30.15 10.34 -1.20
C LYS A 541 28.70 10.28 -1.71
N LEU A 542 28.05 11.42 -1.96
CA LEU A 542 26.66 11.53 -2.39
C LEU A 542 26.52 12.09 -3.81
N GLY A 543 27.60 12.08 -4.61
CA GLY A 543 27.62 12.49 -6.03
C GLY A 543 26.87 11.52 -6.95
N LEU A 544 25.64 11.16 -6.60
CA LEU A 544 24.86 10.11 -7.24
C LEU A 544 23.75 10.69 -8.12
N MET A 545 23.59 10.11 -9.30
CA MET A 545 22.50 10.41 -10.22
C MET A 545 21.65 9.15 -10.41
N THR A 546 20.32 9.26 -10.28
CA THR A 546 19.43 8.10 -10.42
C THR A 546 18.44 8.30 -11.56
N SER A 547 18.29 7.28 -12.41
CA SER A 547 17.21 7.20 -13.39
C SER A 547 16.34 5.98 -13.12
N HIS A 548 15.03 6.18 -13.11
CA HIS A 548 14.04 5.16 -12.74
C HIS A 548 13.27 4.65 -13.96
N VAL A 549 12.55 3.54 -13.78
CA VAL A 549 11.68 2.94 -14.79
C VAL A 549 10.29 2.65 -14.21
N THR A 550 9.25 2.58 -15.04
CA THR A 550 7.89 2.23 -14.61
C THR A 550 7.80 0.76 -14.18
N PRO A 551 7.22 0.40 -13.03
CA PRO A 551 7.11 -1.01 -12.62
C PRO A 551 6.00 -1.77 -13.36
N PHE A 552 4.98 -1.06 -13.82
CA PHE A 552 3.83 -1.60 -14.53
C PHE A 552 3.54 -0.81 -15.80
N SER A 553 2.92 -1.48 -16.76
CA SER A 553 2.36 -0.85 -17.94
C SER A 553 1.14 -0.03 -17.55
N VAL A 554 0.99 1.14 -18.16
CA VAL A 554 -0.18 2.02 -18.01
C VAL A 554 -0.86 2.13 -19.36
N GLY A 555 -2.17 1.93 -19.37
CA GLY A 555 -2.93 1.84 -20.61
C GLY A 555 -4.42 2.06 -20.40
N ILE A 556 -5.20 1.73 -21.42
CA ILE A 556 -6.65 1.87 -21.39
C ILE A 556 -7.35 0.57 -21.79
N GLN A 557 -8.63 0.45 -21.45
CA GLN A 557 -9.48 -0.55 -22.08
C GLN A 557 -9.82 -0.11 -23.51
N ALA A 558 -9.50 -0.93 -24.49
CA ALA A 558 -9.79 -0.71 -25.91
C ALA A 558 -9.93 -2.05 -26.64
N ASN A 559 -10.39 -2.01 -27.89
CA ASN A 559 -10.60 -3.20 -28.72
C ASN A 559 -11.54 -4.22 -28.04
N GLY A 560 -12.61 -3.75 -27.41
CA GLY A 560 -13.52 -4.55 -26.59
C GLY A 560 -13.09 -4.58 -25.12
N ILE A 561 -12.67 -5.75 -24.63
CA ILE A 561 -12.29 -5.95 -23.22
C ILE A 561 -10.76 -5.98 -22.99
N HIS A 562 -9.97 -5.69 -24.02
CA HIS A 562 -8.53 -5.81 -23.97
C HIS A 562 -7.89 -4.61 -23.29
N PHE A 563 -6.80 -4.88 -22.56
CA PHE A 563 -5.92 -3.84 -22.07
C PHE A 563 -4.92 -3.48 -23.18
N VAL A 564 -4.87 -2.20 -23.54
CA VAL A 564 -3.93 -1.68 -24.53
C VAL A 564 -2.92 -0.77 -23.80
N PRO A 565 -1.66 -1.21 -23.63
CA PRO A 565 -0.64 -0.42 -22.95
C PRO A 565 -0.21 0.78 -23.81
N VAL A 566 -0.26 1.98 -23.23
CA VAL A 566 0.22 3.23 -23.86
C VAL A 566 1.65 3.54 -23.41
N ILE A 567 1.95 3.30 -22.13
CA ILE A 567 3.31 3.30 -21.58
C ILE A 567 3.59 1.88 -21.10
N PRO A 568 4.41 1.08 -21.81
CA PRO A 568 4.81 -0.23 -21.36
C PRO A 568 5.59 -0.17 -20.03
N ARG A 569 5.58 -1.25 -19.27
CA ARG A 569 6.45 -1.38 -18.09
C ARG A 569 7.92 -1.24 -18.47
N ASN A 570 8.73 -0.92 -17.47
CA ASN A 570 10.15 -0.63 -17.56
C ASN A 570 10.51 0.52 -18.52
N THR A 571 9.55 1.40 -18.84
CA THR A 571 9.84 2.63 -19.57
C THR A 571 10.55 3.62 -18.65
N SER A 572 11.66 4.21 -19.10
CA SER A 572 12.40 5.23 -18.34
C SER A 572 11.51 6.41 -17.96
N MET A 573 11.64 6.89 -16.72
CA MET A 573 10.90 8.03 -16.18
C MET A 573 11.83 9.24 -16.00
N PRO A 574 11.36 10.47 -16.27
CA PRO A 574 10.01 10.83 -16.71
C PRO A 574 9.74 10.49 -18.19
N THR A 575 8.47 10.30 -18.57
CA THR A 575 8.09 9.97 -19.95
C THR A 575 6.74 10.55 -20.34
N THR A 576 6.53 10.75 -21.64
CA THR A 576 5.23 11.09 -22.23
C THR A 576 5.01 10.21 -23.46
N ARG A 577 3.88 9.53 -23.50
CA ARG A 577 3.44 8.75 -24.65
C ARG A 577 2.06 9.21 -25.10
N VAL A 578 1.82 9.06 -26.38
CA VAL A 578 0.60 9.46 -27.07
C VAL A 578 0.21 8.31 -27.97
N MET A 579 -1.04 7.88 -27.91
CA MET A 579 -1.59 6.82 -28.76
C MET A 579 -2.96 7.23 -29.27
N ASP A 580 -3.20 6.97 -30.55
CA ASP A 580 -4.43 7.35 -31.25
C ASP A 580 -5.45 6.19 -31.19
N PHE A 581 -6.70 6.54 -30.89
CA PHE A 581 -7.86 5.67 -30.86
C PHE A 581 -8.97 6.25 -31.73
N THR A 582 -10.04 5.50 -31.96
CA THR A 582 -11.21 5.97 -32.71
C THR A 582 -12.51 5.30 -32.27
N THR A 583 -13.63 5.86 -32.71
CA THR A 583 -14.99 5.39 -32.38
C THR A 583 -15.32 4.07 -33.06
N ILE A 584 -16.15 3.25 -32.42
CA ILE A 584 -16.57 1.94 -32.98
C ILE A 584 -17.96 2.01 -33.65
N HIS A 585 -18.76 3.00 -33.28
CA HIS A 585 -20.12 3.20 -33.79
C HIS A 585 -20.22 4.45 -34.67
N ASP A 586 -21.08 4.38 -35.69
CA ASP A 586 -21.40 5.53 -36.52
C ASP A 586 -22.11 6.59 -35.67
N ASN A 587 -21.69 7.85 -35.81
CA ASN A 587 -22.24 8.99 -35.09
C ASN A 587 -22.12 8.88 -33.55
N GLN A 588 -21.12 8.14 -33.04
CA GLN A 588 -20.83 8.07 -31.62
C GLN A 588 -20.46 9.47 -31.08
N THR A 589 -21.26 9.99 -30.14
CA THR A 589 -21.10 11.35 -29.58
C THR A 589 -20.41 11.39 -28.21
N GLU A 590 -20.21 10.24 -27.57
CA GLU A 590 -19.53 10.12 -26.29
C GLU A 590 -18.58 8.91 -26.26
N ALA A 591 -17.54 8.98 -25.42
CA ALA A 591 -16.62 7.87 -25.18
C ALA A 591 -16.15 7.88 -23.73
N LEU A 592 -16.09 6.70 -23.11
CA LEU A 592 -15.55 6.50 -21.77
C LEU A 592 -14.18 5.83 -21.86
N ILE A 593 -13.12 6.55 -21.47
CA ILE A 593 -11.76 6.03 -21.38
C ILE A 593 -11.54 5.54 -19.96
N LEU A 594 -11.39 4.24 -19.77
CA LEU A 594 -11.01 3.63 -18.50
C LEU A 594 -9.49 3.42 -18.48
N VAL A 595 -8.81 3.94 -17.46
CA VAL A 595 -7.35 3.89 -17.35
C VAL A 595 -6.96 2.79 -16.37
N TYR A 596 -6.06 1.92 -16.80
CA TYR A 596 -5.60 0.75 -16.04
C TYR A 596 -4.09 0.72 -15.90
N GLU A 597 -3.63 0.03 -14.86
CA GLU A 597 -2.23 -0.32 -14.63
C GLU A 597 -2.09 -1.83 -14.34
N GLY A 598 -1.19 -2.49 -15.07
CA GLY A 598 -0.88 -3.91 -14.90
C GLY A 598 -0.44 -4.58 -16.21
N GLU A 599 -0.35 -5.92 -16.18
CA GLU A 599 0.16 -6.75 -17.29
C GLU A 599 -0.84 -7.81 -17.78
N GLY A 600 -2.08 -7.79 -17.26
CA GLY A 600 -3.16 -8.67 -17.71
C GLY A 600 -3.59 -8.33 -19.13
N GLN A 601 -3.97 -9.34 -19.91
CA GLN A 601 -4.39 -9.14 -21.31
C GLN A 601 -5.77 -8.48 -21.40
N LYS A 602 -6.63 -8.75 -20.40
CA LYS A 602 -7.93 -8.11 -20.27
C LYS A 602 -7.83 -6.94 -19.31
N ALA A 603 -8.60 -5.88 -19.56
CA ALA A 603 -8.65 -4.72 -18.69
C ALA A 603 -9.07 -5.08 -17.25
N GLU A 604 -10.01 -6.03 -17.08
CA GLU A 604 -10.52 -6.49 -15.78
C GLU A 604 -9.47 -7.22 -14.91
N GLU A 605 -8.38 -7.72 -15.52
CA GLU A 605 -7.28 -8.38 -14.81
C GLU A 605 -6.27 -7.37 -14.23
N ASN A 606 -6.46 -6.08 -14.51
CA ASN A 606 -5.56 -4.99 -14.16
C ASN A 606 -6.20 -4.03 -13.14
N HIS A 607 -5.39 -3.18 -12.52
CA HIS A 607 -5.87 -2.20 -11.54
C HIS A 607 -6.47 -0.99 -12.25
N LEU A 608 -7.77 -0.74 -12.04
CA LEU A 608 -8.43 0.48 -12.50
C LEU A 608 -7.88 1.68 -11.71
N LEU A 609 -7.39 2.70 -12.41
CA LEU A 609 -6.86 3.93 -11.80
C LEU A 609 -7.85 5.10 -11.83
N GLY A 610 -8.80 5.07 -12.77
CA GLY A 610 -9.75 6.15 -13.00
C GLY A 610 -10.26 6.16 -14.43
N TYR A 611 -10.91 7.25 -14.82
CA TYR A 611 -11.55 7.36 -16.13
C TYR A 611 -11.58 8.79 -16.67
N LEU A 612 -11.80 8.94 -17.97
CA LEU A 612 -12.10 10.21 -18.64
C LEU A 612 -13.36 10.00 -19.48
N LYS A 613 -14.36 10.87 -19.31
CA LYS A 613 -15.59 10.85 -20.12
C LYS A 613 -15.55 11.99 -21.14
N ILE A 614 -15.48 11.63 -22.42
CA ILE A 614 -15.54 12.56 -23.55
C ILE A 614 -16.99 12.71 -23.98
N MET A 615 -17.45 13.96 -24.12
CA MET A 615 -18.79 14.32 -24.57
C MET A 615 -18.72 15.26 -25.77
N GLY A 616 -19.65 15.10 -26.71
CA GLY A 616 -19.77 16.00 -27.86
C GLY A 616 -18.82 15.66 -29.02
N ILE A 617 -18.48 14.38 -29.18
CA ILE A 617 -17.72 13.90 -30.35
C ILE A 617 -18.55 14.24 -31.60
N PRO A 618 -17.99 14.95 -32.60
CA PRO A 618 -18.73 15.28 -33.81
C PRO A 618 -19.24 14.02 -34.50
N ALA A 619 -20.51 14.04 -34.92
CA ALA A 619 -21.13 12.92 -35.61
C ALA A 619 -20.40 12.64 -36.93
N ALA A 620 -19.79 11.46 -37.03
CA ALA A 620 -19.07 10.98 -38.19
C ALA A 620 -19.17 9.45 -38.27
N PRO A 621 -18.87 8.83 -39.43
CA PRO A 621 -18.76 7.38 -39.51
C PRO A 621 -17.75 6.83 -38.50
N ARG A 622 -17.97 5.60 -38.01
CA ARG A 622 -17.02 4.92 -37.13
C ARG A 622 -15.62 4.91 -37.75
N GLY A 623 -14.58 5.02 -36.92
CA GLY A 623 -13.20 5.04 -37.39
C GLY A 623 -12.71 6.40 -37.91
N VAL A 624 -13.58 7.42 -37.98
CA VAL A 624 -13.22 8.75 -38.51
C VAL A 624 -12.71 9.72 -37.43
N PRO A 625 -13.36 9.86 -36.25
CA PRO A 625 -12.81 10.71 -35.18
C PRO A 625 -11.47 10.17 -34.67
N GLU A 626 -10.45 11.03 -34.58
CA GLU A 626 -9.14 10.69 -34.03
C GLU A 626 -9.09 11.09 -32.56
N ILE A 627 -9.08 10.11 -31.66
CA ILE A 627 -9.09 10.31 -30.21
C ILE A 627 -7.68 10.08 -29.69
N ASN A 628 -6.99 11.17 -29.43
CA ASN A 628 -5.61 11.17 -28.97
C ASN A 628 -5.57 11.00 -27.44
N VAL A 629 -4.99 9.90 -26.96
CA VAL A 629 -4.80 9.66 -25.53
C VAL A 629 -3.33 9.88 -25.18
N ARG A 630 -3.07 10.86 -24.32
CA ARG A 630 -1.74 11.25 -23.84
C ARG A 630 -1.57 10.81 -22.40
N MET A 631 -0.49 10.10 -22.11
CA MET A 631 -0.10 9.72 -20.76
C MET A 631 1.27 10.30 -20.44
N ASN A 632 1.37 10.99 -19.31
CA ASN A 632 2.60 11.60 -18.80
C ASN A 632 2.90 11.03 -17.41
N ILE A 633 4.12 10.51 -17.23
CA ILE A 633 4.63 10.07 -15.94
C ILE A 633 5.85 10.93 -15.58
N ASP A 634 5.81 11.57 -14.41
CA ASP A 634 6.89 12.41 -13.92
C ASP A 634 7.97 11.62 -13.14
N CYS A 635 8.98 12.33 -12.61
CA CYS A 635 10.10 11.72 -11.87
C CYS A 635 9.67 11.08 -10.53
N GLU A 636 8.53 11.45 -9.98
CA GLU A 636 7.95 10.92 -8.74
C GLU A 636 6.93 9.81 -9.01
N ASN A 637 6.85 9.36 -10.26
CA ASN A 637 5.84 8.41 -10.73
C ASN A 637 4.40 8.94 -10.60
N GLY A 638 4.19 10.26 -10.71
CA GLY A 638 2.87 10.86 -10.86
C GLY A 638 2.33 10.70 -12.28
N LEU A 639 1.12 10.15 -12.42
CA LEU A 639 0.47 9.92 -13.73
C LEU A 639 -0.55 11.01 -14.03
N ARG A 640 -0.41 11.64 -15.20
CA ARG A 640 -1.42 12.50 -15.83
C ARG A 640 -1.89 11.86 -17.12
N VAL A 641 -3.21 11.76 -17.30
CA VAL A 641 -3.83 11.23 -18.51
C VAL A 641 -4.68 12.32 -19.10
N GLY A 642 -4.44 12.62 -20.38
CA GLY A 642 -5.25 13.54 -21.15
C GLY A 642 -5.83 12.90 -22.39
N ALA A 643 -6.94 13.46 -22.86
CA ALA A 643 -7.58 13.05 -24.10
C ALA A 643 -8.04 14.26 -24.91
N ALA A 644 -7.87 14.20 -26.22
CA ALA A 644 -8.34 15.21 -27.17
C ALA A 644 -8.93 14.54 -28.40
N VAL A 645 -9.94 15.15 -29.00
CA VAL A 645 -10.60 14.61 -30.20
C VAL A 645 -10.34 15.52 -31.38
N TYR A 646 -9.84 14.95 -32.47
CA TYR A 646 -9.57 15.61 -33.73
C TYR A 646 -10.47 15.06 -34.82
N MET A 647 -10.79 15.91 -35.78
CA MET A 647 -11.42 15.50 -37.03
C MET A 647 -10.36 15.48 -38.13
N PRO A 648 -10.42 14.54 -39.08
CA PRO A 648 -9.43 14.46 -40.15
C PRO A 648 -9.28 15.80 -40.89
N GLY A 649 -8.04 16.25 -41.08
CA GLY A 649 -7.71 17.50 -41.75
C GLY A 649 -7.87 18.77 -40.90
N SER A 650 -8.16 18.66 -39.59
CA SER A 650 -8.15 19.78 -38.64
C SER A 650 -6.96 19.68 -37.68
N ASP A 651 -6.15 20.73 -37.64
CA ASP A 651 -5.06 20.87 -36.65
C ASP A 651 -5.58 21.29 -35.26
N GLN A 652 -6.81 21.78 -35.19
CA GLN A 652 -7.45 22.14 -33.94
C GLN A 652 -8.33 20.99 -33.43
N PRO A 653 -8.31 20.71 -32.11
CA PRO A 653 -9.14 19.66 -31.55
C PRO A 653 -10.61 20.11 -31.56
N ALA A 654 -11.48 19.22 -32.00
CA ALA A 654 -12.93 19.41 -31.98
C ALA A 654 -13.49 19.48 -30.55
N ILE A 655 -12.82 18.81 -29.60
CA ILE A 655 -13.10 18.88 -28.17
C ILE A 655 -11.82 19.33 -27.47
N PRO A 656 -11.86 20.39 -26.62
CA PRO A 656 -10.70 20.81 -25.85
C PRO A 656 -10.07 19.64 -25.09
N ALA A 657 -8.74 19.61 -25.05
CA ALA A 657 -8.02 18.56 -24.33
C ALA A 657 -8.46 18.56 -22.85
N MET A 658 -8.91 17.41 -22.38
CA MET A 658 -9.14 17.16 -20.96
C MET A 658 -7.94 16.46 -20.37
N GLU A 659 -7.67 16.69 -19.09
CA GLU A 659 -6.58 16.06 -18.36
C GLU A 659 -7.01 15.76 -16.93
N ALA A 660 -6.62 14.59 -16.42
CA ALA A 660 -6.82 14.20 -15.04
C ALA A 660 -5.55 13.57 -14.47
N ARG A 661 -5.32 13.78 -13.17
CA ARG A 661 -4.29 13.05 -12.41
C ARG A 661 -4.86 11.69 -11.99
N MET A 662 -4.03 10.66 -12.10
CA MET A 662 -4.35 9.29 -11.71
C MET A 662 -3.45 8.82 -10.56
N PRO A 663 -3.95 7.97 -9.63
CA PRO A 663 -5.33 7.51 -9.56
C PRO A 663 -6.30 8.63 -9.15
N MET A 664 -7.58 8.50 -9.51
CA MET A 664 -8.63 9.39 -9.03
C MET A 664 -8.87 9.19 -7.52
N SER A 665 -9.56 10.14 -6.88
CA SER A 665 -9.84 10.08 -5.43
C SER A 665 -10.72 8.87 -5.10
N MET A 666 -10.59 8.28 -3.92
CA MET A 666 -11.35 7.08 -3.53
C MET A 666 -12.87 7.30 -3.32
N THR A 667 -13.35 8.55 -3.31
CA THR A 667 -14.79 8.83 -3.50
C THR A 667 -15.27 8.43 -4.89
N ASP A 668 -14.35 8.37 -5.85
CA ASP A 668 -14.62 8.23 -7.27
C ASP A 668 -14.35 6.80 -7.76
N ASP A 669 -13.75 5.92 -6.96
CA ASP A 669 -13.49 4.52 -7.35
C ASP A 669 -14.78 3.70 -7.40
N GLY A 670 -15.62 3.83 -6.37
CA GLY A 670 -16.98 3.27 -6.39
C GLY A 670 -17.83 3.91 -7.49
N TYR A 671 -17.54 5.17 -7.83
CA TYR A 671 -18.18 5.85 -8.96
C TYR A 671 -17.68 5.30 -10.29
N ALA A 672 -16.39 5.01 -10.46
CA ALA A 672 -15.83 4.43 -11.67
C ALA A 672 -16.39 3.03 -11.93
N GLU A 673 -16.53 2.19 -10.89
CA GLU A 673 -17.17 0.89 -11.01
C GLU A 673 -18.69 0.99 -11.26
N ALA A 674 -19.37 1.94 -10.62
CA ALA A 674 -20.78 2.23 -10.89
C ALA A 674 -20.98 2.74 -12.32
N LEU A 675 -20.11 3.62 -12.82
CA LEU A 675 -20.10 4.09 -14.21
C LEU A 675 -19.82 2.92 -15.16
N ASN A 676 -18.88 2.04 -14.82
CA ASN A 676 -18.55 0.87 -15.60
C ASN A 676 -19.75 -0.09 -15.78
N ARG A 677 -20.57 -0.24 -14.73
CA ARG A 677 -21.82 -1.00 -14.74
C ARG A 677 -22.95 -0.27 -15.47
N THR A 678 -23.00 1.06 -15.37
CA THR A 678 -24.09 1.88 -15.92
C THR A 678 -23.90 2.19 -17.41
N TYR A 679 -22.66 2.40 -17.82
CA TYR A 679 -22.26 2.83 -19.18
C TYR A 679 -21.38 1.77 -19.85
N GLY A 680 -21.48 0.51 -19.42
CA GLY A 680 -20.66 -0.60 -19.90
C GLY A 680 -20.70 -0.79 -21.42
N ASP A 681 -21.79 -0.35 -22.06
CA ASP A 681 -22.03 -0.44 -23.49
C ASP A 681 -21.51 0.76 -24.29
N THR A 682 -20.87 1.77 -23.65
CA THR A 682 -20.23 2.92 -24.34
C THR A 682 -18.69 2.88 -24.28
N LYS A 683 -18.12 1.68 -24.04
CA LYS A 683 -16.68 1.39 -23.91
C LYS A 683 -16.01 1.22 -25.26
N ASP A 684 -16.15 2.24 -26.08
CA ASP A 684 -16.15 2.06 -27.51
C ASP A 684 -14.99 2.80 -28.16
N LEU A 685 -13.78 2.36 -27.83
CA LEU A 685 -12.57 2.78 -28.53
C LEU A 685 -11.86 1.57 -29.14
N VAL A 686 -11.46 1.71 -30.41
CA VAL A 686 -10.45 0.83 -31.03
C VAL A 686 -9.16 1.58 -31.25
N THR A 687 -8.04 0.87 -31.23
CA THR A 687 -6.73 1.43 -31.60
C THR A 687 -6.77 1.88 -33.06
N LEU A 688 -6.34 3.11 -33.34
CA LEU A 688 -6.30 3.64 -34.69
C LEU A 688 -5.01 3.17 -35.35
N VAL A 689 -5.11 2.16 -36.23
CA VAL A 689 -3.98 1.71 -37.06
C VAL A 689 -3.90 2.62 -38.27
N LYS A 690 -2.99 3.59 -38.24
CA LYS A 690 -2.62 4.35 -39.44
C LYS A 690 -1.94 3.35 -40.39
N MET A 691 -2.58 2.98 -41.49
CA MET A 691 -1.90 2.26 -42.56
C MET A 691 -0.86 3.22 -43.14
N GLU A 692 0.43 2.92 -42.94
CA GLU A 692 1.54 3.62 -43.60
C GLU A 692 1.52 3.42 -45.12
#